data_AF-A0A7K1K5R7-F1
#
_entry.id   AF-A0A7K1K5R7-F1
#
_cell.length_a   1.000
_cell.length_b   1.000
_cell.length_c   1.000
_cell.angle_alpha   90.00
_cell.angle_beta   90.00
_cell.angle_gamma   90.00
#
_symmetry.space_group_name_H-M   'P 1'
#
loop_
_entity.id
_entity.type
_entity.pdbx_description
1 polymer ?
#
loop_
_entity_poly.entity_id
_entity_poly.type
_entity_poly.pdbx_seq_one_letter_code
_entity_poly.pdbx_strand_id
1 'polypeptide(L)'
;MAGEVVIDAPPALPRRNSASPLTRLLPLVMVVAMAGIIAVYLTSGAAATRGPASMLFPIMMAMSAVGTAVYSLKSGGRSGELHRDRCEYLRYLDGIDTVAGETARSQWLGLHAAHPEPGRLWTVAGGEQMWRRRPDDPQFCEVRIGVGEQPLSTRLVAADADLGRDTDPVTASALAQLIRRRSTVAGMPVTVNLRGLGHVTVGGQAETARALLRAVICQLATAHSPRHVRIAAVLDVSTAGDWDWLKWLAHHWHPDHDGERAALRFRTLAELPAPAPPVHTVVIVDSATAALPVPGAGVTLVTVVVHSGIDTAELHLDLDAEVVQCGGVSVRPDQLTREQAVTCARRLARYRAAPLPDNSGWLQLIGVDDLARIDPPNHWPAADPLRFLRVPVGRCEDGTPVHLDLKEAAHDGMGPHGLCVGATGSGKSEFLRTLVLGLITTHPPEALNLVLVDFKGGATFLGLHRTRHVSALITNLAEEAQLVARMADALAGEMTRRQELLRAAGNLANIAEYRRRTDLPALPALLIVVDEFSELLQQHPDFAELFVAIGRLGRSLGMHMLLASQRLDEGRLRGLESHLSYRVCLKTFSPNESRSVLGVADAYELPNSPGAAYLKTPSGEIIRFQTAFVSAAGPVAEQAPRSTPAVPTPRRFAGSWTAAGHRPSPPVTSTVLQQVVDRLAGRGTPAHQVWLPPLPQSVPLSDVLLSDPEPLTVAIGLVDRPFEQRRDRLMLVLGAGQGNVAIVGGPQSGKSTAAKTLAVALAATHHPHDVQLYCLDFGGGALSALQALPHVGTVAGRGDADLVRRTVAELHALVSAREARFTTLGIGSMPEYRARRRAGDFDDPFGDVFLIIDGWSTFRGEFESLEPSITALAVQGLSLGVHVVATASRWAEFRPAFKDQLGTRIELRLGDPAESEMDRKRARQLGQCAPGRGLTREGRELLITLPRLDGTPSDTGIGAALARVGETLRAQYGTAEAPAVRLLPARVHAHELGRLPRANPATEVLLGLGERELDPVLVDFAAQPDLVILGDTGCGKSTVLRTVCRDLVTGNDPASVQLLIVDFRRALLGAVESEHLAGYAASAGALDAALPALLETLRTRMPGVGVTQRQLRDRSWWMGPELYVVVDDYDLVAGGGVNQLAPLLDYLPHARDLGLHLLVARRSGGAARAMFDPVLATVRDLGCMGLMMSASPDDGVLLGSTRPVRLPPGRGTLITRAAPDQLVQVTLPEGGAVR
;
A
#
# COMPACT_ATOMS: atom_id res chain seq x y z
N MET A 1 15.70 -55.79 0.92
CA MET A 1 16.98 -55.63 1.63
C MET A 1 17.94 -56.66 1.06
N ALA A 2 19.03 -56.23 0.43
CA ALA A 2 20.07 -57.14 -0.04
C ALA A 2 20.97 -57.45 1.16
N GLY A 3 20.88 -58.68 1.67
CA GLY A 3 21.76 -59.17 2.74
C GLY A 3 22.88 -60.01 2.15
N GLU A 4 24.06 -59.99 2.76
CA GLU A 4 25.12 -60.94 2.43
C GLU A 4 25.08 -62.10 3.45
N VAL A 5 25.12 -63.34 2.97
CA VAL A 5 25.29 -64.52 3.83
C VAL A 5 26.73 -64.98 3.66
N VAL A 6 27.51 -64.76 4.72
CA VAL A 6 28.89 -65.22 4.81
C VAL A 6 28.87 -66.70 5.20
N ILE A 7 29.45 -67.55 4.35
CA ILE A 7 29.54 -68.99 4.55
C ILE A 7 30.89 -69.31 5.19
N ASP A 8 30.87 -70.07 6.28
CA ASP A 8 32.07 -70.43 7.04
C ASP A 8 33.07 -71.22 6.18
N ALA A 9 34.36 -71.06 6.45
CA ALA A 9 35.42 -71.76 5.76
C ALA A 9 35.39 -73.28 6.04
N PRO A 10 35.80 -74.14 5.07
CA PRO A 10 35.86 -75.59 5.28
C PRO A 10 36.87 -75.98 6.38
N PRO A 11 36.64 -77.11 7.09
CA PRO A 11 37.49 -77.54 8.21
C PRO A 11 38.95 -77.85 7.77
N ALA A 12 39.91 -77.55 8.68
CA ALA A 12 41.35 -77.72 8.45
C ALA A 12 41.87 -79.13 8.78
N LEU A 13 42.94 -79.57 8.09
CA LEU A 13 43.57 -80.88 8.28
C LEU A 13 44.53 -80.90 9.51
N PRO A 14 44.47 -81.91 10.40
CA PRO A 14 45.36 -81.99 11.57
C PRO A 14 46.82 -82.38 11.22
N ARG A 15 47.81 -81.64 11.76
CA ARG A 15 49.26 -81.83 11.52
C ARG A 15 49.83 -83.14 12.12
N ARG A 16 50.73 -83.82 11.41
CA ARG A 16 51.41 -85.08 11.84
C ARG A 16 52.64 -84.81 12.72
N ASN A 17 52.67 -85.35 13.95
CA ASN A 17 53.91 -85.56 14.73
C ASN A 17 54.49 -86.97 14.45
N SER A 18 55.78 -87.05 14.10
CA SER A 18 56.48 -88.28 13.75
C SER A 18 57.09 -88.98 14.97
N ALA A 19 56.69 -90.22 15.27
CA ALA A 19 57.44 -91.12 16.16
C ALA A 19 58.49 -91.94 15.37
N SER A 20 59.66 -92.17 15.99
CA SER A 20 60.91 -92.67 15.38
C SER A 20 60.85 -94.12 14.86
N PRO A 21 61.66 -94.47 13.83
CA PRO A 21 61.60 -95.77 13.14
C PRO A 21 62.05 -96.98 13.98
N LEU A 22 62.69 -96.77 15.14
CA LEU A 22 63.31 -97.83 15.94
C LEU A 22 62.28 -98.76 16.61
N THR A 23 61.07 -98.27 16.90
CA THR A 23 59.97 -99.06 17.47
C THR A 23 59.26 -99.96 16.46
N ARG A 24 59.47 -99.76 15.15
CA ARG A 24 58.87 -100.59 14.08
C ARG A 24 59.67 -101.85 13.74
N LEU A 25 60.92 -101.97 14.19
CA LEU A 25 61.82 -103.08 13.83
C LEU A 25 61.85 -104.24 14.85
N LEU A 26 61.32 -104.04 16.07
CA LEU A 26 61.29 -105.05 17.14
C LEU A 26 60.64 -106.41 16.75
N PRO A 27 59.55 -106.46 15.95
CA PRO A 27 58.93 -107.72 15.55
C PRO A 27 59.79 -108.52 14.55
N LEU A 28 60.58 -107.84 13.73
CA LEU A 28 61.43 -108.46 12.71
C LEU A 28 62.60 -109.22 13.35
N VAL A 29 63.17 -108.68 14.43
CA VAL A 29 64.27 -109.29 15.19
C VAL A 29 63.84 -110.62 15.84
N MET A 30 62.61 -110.69 16.36
CA MET A 30 62.07 -111.94 16.94
C MET A 30 61.90 -113.06 15.92
N VAL A 31 61.49 -112.74 14.69
CA VAL A 31 61.31 -113.73 13.62
C VAL A 31 62.66 -114.31 13.16
N VAL A 32 63.71 -113.48 13.10
CA VAL A 32 65.07 -113.91 12.75
C VAL A 32 65.67 -114.83 13.82
N ALA A 33 65.46 -114.54 15.11
CA ALA A 33 65.90 -115.41 16.21
C ALA A 33 65.21 -116.79 16.18
N MET A 34 63.93 -116.83 15.77
CA MET A 34 63.16 -118.06 15.67
C MET A 34 63.67 -118.98 14.54
N ALA A 35 64.11 -118.42 13.41
CA ALA A 35 64.73 -119.17 12.32
C ALA A 35 66.11 -119.75 12.71
N GLY A 36 66.90 -119.02 13.52
CA GLY A 36 68.23 -119.44 13.96
C GLY A 36 68.22 -120.69 14.87
N ILE A 37 67.25 -120.80 15.78
CA ILE A 37 67.15 -121.94 16.70
C ILE A 37 66.68 -123.21 15.98
N ILE A 38 65.78 -123.08 15.01
CA ILE A 38 65.28 -124.21 14.19
C ILE A 38 66.39 -124.75 13.26
N ALA A 39 67.25 -123.86 12.72
CA ALA A 39 68.40 -124.27 11.91
C ALA A 39 69.44 -125.06 12.71
N VAL A 40 69.79 -124.62 13.92
CA VAL A 40 70.72 -125.34 14.83
C VAL A 40 70.17 -126.72 15.22
N TYR A 41 68.84 -126.84 15.34
CA TYR A 41 68.16 -128.09 15.66
C TYR A 41 68.20 -129.12 14.52
N LEU A 42 68.38 -128.68 13.27
CA LEU A 42 68.37 -129.52 12.06
C LEU A 42 69.77 -129.82 11.50
N THR A 43 70.81 -129.05 11.85
CA THR A 43 72.15 -129.16 11.23
C THR A 43 73.23 -129.84 12.08
N SER A 44 72.92 -130.36 13.27
CA SER A 44 73.90 -131.06 14.14
C SER A 44 73.56 -132.55 14.30
N GLY A 45 74.40 -133.42 13.73
CA GLY A 45 74.32 -134.87 13.93
C GLY A 45 75.19 -135.33 15.10
N ALA A 46 74.58 -135.85 16.18
CA ALA A 46 75.23 -136.71 17.18
C ALA A 46 74.19 -137.47 18.04
N ALA A 47 74.39 -138.78 18.13
CA ALA A 47 73.92 -139.76 19.13
C ALA A 47 72.47 -139.68 19.67
N ALA A 48 71.67 -140.59 19.12
CA ALA A 48 70.65 -141.43 19.72
C ALA A 48 70.15 -141.16 21.17
N THR A 49 68.82 -140.99 21.20
CA THR A 49 67.81 -141.31 22.23
C THR A 49 67.24 -140.11 23.00
N ARG A 50 66.14 -139.60 22.42
CA ARG A 50 65.28 -138.52 22.94
C ARG A 50 63.90 -139.09 23.27
N GLY A 51 63.36 -138.68 24.42
CA GLY A 51 61.97 -138.86 24.81
C GLY A 51 61.06 -137.68 24.39
N PRO A 52 59.72 -137.86 24.43
CA PRO A 52 58.72 -136.96 23.83
C PRO A 52 58.47 -135.59 24.52
N ALA A 53 59.35 -135.11 25.41
CA ALA A 53 59.14 -133.83 26.14
C ALA A 53 59.67 -132.56 25.42
N SER A 54 60.26 -132.66 24.23
CA SER A 54 61.02 -131.59 23.58
C SER A 54 60.23 -130.65 22.63
N MET A 55 58.89 -130.78 22.54
CA MET A 55 58.05 -130.00 21.61
C MET A 55 57.17 -128.90 22.23
N LEU A 56 57.21 -128.65 23.55
CA LEU A 56 56.28 -127.73 24.25
C LEU A 56 56.65 -126.22 24.15
N PHE A 57 57.95 -125.89 24.03
CA PHE A 57 58.45 -124.51 24.08
C PHE A 57 58.11 -123.62 22.86
N PRO A 58 58.11 -124.10 21.60
CA PRO A 58 57.81 -123.27 20.44
C PRO A 58 56.35 -122.75 20.39
N ILE A 59 55.40 -123.50 20.96
CA ILE A 59 53.97 -123.20 20.87
C ILE A 59 53.59 -122.02 21.78
N MET A 60 54.22 -121.88 22.93
CA MET A 60 53.89 -120.83 23.91
C MET A 60 54.34 -119.42 23.47
N MET A 61 55.47 -119.32 22.75
CA MET A 61 55.95 -118.03 22.20
C MET A 61 55.05 -117.49 21.08
N ALA A 62 54.45 -118.38 20.28
CA ALA A 62 53.54 -117.98 19.21
C ALA A 62 52.28 -117.26 19.75
N MET A 63 51.76 -117.68 20.91
CA MET A 63 50.58 -117.07 21.54
C MET A 63 50.83 -115.64 22.07
N SER A 64 52.05 -115.34 22.53
CA SER A 64 52.40 -114.01 23.05
C SER A 64 52.50 -112.94 21.94
N ALA A 65 53.01 -113.30 20.76
CA ALA A 65 53.12 -112.39 19.63
C ALA A 65 51.76 -111.95 19.06
N VAL A 66 50.73 -112.81 19.17
CA VAL A 66 49.36 -112.51 18.72
C VAL A 66 48.68 -111.49 19.66
N GLY A 67 48.93 -111.56 20.97
CA GLY A 67 48.34 -110.65 21.95
C GLY A 67 48.72 -109.18 21.75
N THR A 68 49.98 -108.91 21.41
CA THR A 68 50.49 -107.54 21.20
C THR A 68 49.99 -106.91 19.89
N ALA A 69 49.72 -107.72 18.87
CA ALA A 69 49.17 -107.25 17.59
C ALA A 69 47.72 -106.73 17.72
N VAL A 70 46.92 -107.33 18.61
CA VAL A 70 45.52 -106.96 18.85
C VAL A 70 45.39 -105.60 19.56
N TYR A 71 46.35 -105.20 20.41
CA TYR A 71 46.30 -103.92 21.13
C TYR A 71 46.61 -102.71 20.22
N SER A 72 47.45 -102.89 19.20
CA SER A 72 47.77 -101.84 18.20
C SER A 72 46.58 -101.50 17.29
N LEU A 73 45.63 -102.44 17.13
CA LEU A 73 44.46 -102.28 16.27
C LEU A 73 43.34 -101.41 16.88
N LYS A 74 43.39 -101.06 18.18
CA LYS A 74 42.29 -100.35 18.87
C LYS A 74 42.46 -98.82 18.96
N SER A 75 43.53 -98.24 18.40
CA SER A 75 43.79 -96.78 18.35
C SER A 75 43.58 -96.22 16.92
N GLY A 76 42.35 -96.35 16.40
CA GLY A 76 41.95 -95.91 15.06
C GLY A 76 41.10 -94.62 15.01
N GLY A 77 41.05 -93.84 16.09
CA GLY A 77 40.14 -92.69 16.27
C GLY A 77 40.43 -91.42 15.46
N ARG A 78 41.35 -91.44 14.47
CA ARG A 78 41.72 -90.25 13.66
C ARG A 78 40.95 -90.11 12.34
N SER A 79 40.37 -91.19 11.82
CA SER A 79 39.55 -91.15 10.59
C SER A 79 38.09 -90.81 10.88
N GLY A 80 37.60 -91.19 12.07
CA GLY A 80 36.21 -90.94 12.50
C GLY A 80 35.91 -89.46 12.80
N GLU A 81 36.88 -88.73 13.36
CA GLU A 81 36.75 -87.30 13.68
C GLU A 81 36.71 -86.45 12.39
N LEU A 82 37.61 -86.73 11.45
CA LEU A 82 37.66 -86.08 10.13
C LEU A 82 36.40 -86.39 9.27
N HIS A 83 35.86 -87.62 9.38
CA HIS A 83 34.60 -87.97 8.74
C HIS A 83 33.39 -87.27 9.37
N ARG A 84 33.40 -87.10 10.71
CA ARG A 84 32.36 -86.38 11.45
C ARG A 84 32.34 -84.89 11.06
N ASP A 85 33.48 -84.22 11.08
CA ASP A 85 33.60 -82.80 10.71
C ASP A 85 33.17 -82.56 9.25
N ARG A 86 33.54 -83.47 8.34
CA ARG A 86 33.06 -83.44 6.94
C ARG A 86 31.54 -83.57 6.86
N CYS A 87 30.95 -84.55 7.57
CA CYS A 87 29.50 -84.75 7.55
C CYS A 87 28.75 -83.55 8.15
N GLU A 88 29.30 -82.94 9.20
CA GLU A 88 28.71 -81.78 9.86
C GLU A 88 28.75 -80.53 8.97
N TYR A 89 29.88 -80.27 8.32
CA TYR A 89 30.01 -79.17 7.36
C TYR A 89 29.14 -79.36 6.11
N LEU A 90 29.02 -80.59 5.58
CA LEU A 90 28.10 -80.87 4.47
C LEU A 90 26.63 -80.66 4.86
N ARG A 91 26.22 -81.01 6.09
CA ARG A 91 24.87 -80.70 6.59
C ARG A 91 24.63 -79.20 6.76
N TYR A 92 25.66 -78.46 7.18
CA TYR A 92 25.62 -76.99 7.22
C TYR A 92 25.41 -76.40 5.82
N LEU A 93 26.15 -76.89 4.82
CA LEU A 93 25.95 -76.49 3.42
C LEU A 93 24.57 -76.87 2.87
N ASP A 94 24.00 -78.03 3.24
CA ASP A 94 22.62 -78.41 2.90
C ASP A 94 21.58 -77.46 3.52
N GLY A 95 21.82 -77.01 4.75
CA GLY A 95 21.00 -75.98 5.39
C GLY A 95 21.02 -74.66 4.63
N ILE A 96 22.21 -74.23 4.19
CA ILE A 96 22.37 -73.03 3.35
C ILE A 96 21.73 -73.22 1.98
N ASP A 97 21.85 -74.39 1.34
CA ASP A 97 21.19 -74.69 0.06
C ASP A 97 19.66 -74.57 0.15
N THR A 98 19.10 -75.05 1.28
CA THR A 98 17.66 -74.97 1.55
C THR A 98 17.20 -73.52 1.69
N VAL A 99 17.88 -72.73 2.54
CA VAL A 99 17.55 -71.31 2.75
C VAL A 99 17.74 -70.49 1.47
N ALA A 100 18.82 -70.73 0.72
CA ALA A 100 19.05 -70.08 -0.57
C ALA A 100 17.97 -70.47 -1.60
N GLY A 101 17.51 -71.72 -1.58
CA GLY A 101 16.40 -72.20 -2.41
C GLY A 101 15.06 -71.55 -2.07
N GLU A 102 14.73 -71.41 -0.79
CA GLU A 102 13.52 -70.72 -0.32
C GLU A 102 13.56 -69.22 -0.64
N THR A 103 14.74 -68.60 -0.49
CA THR A 103 14.99 -67.21 -0.86
C THR A 103 14.78 -67.01 -2.36
N ALA A 104 15.37 -67.88 -3.20
CA ALA A 104 15.21 -67.85 -4.65
C ALA A 104 13.73 -67.99 -5.05
N ARG A 105 12.99 -68.90 -4.41
CA ARG A 105 11.55 -69.09 -4.65
C ARG A 105 10.73 -67.87 -4.27
N SER A 106 11.03 -67.26 -3.12
CA SER A 106 10.34 -66.07 -2.63
C SER A 106 10.63 -64.85 -3.52
N GLN A 107 11.88 -64.69 -3.95
CA GLN A 107 12.30 -63.69 -4.93
C GLN A 107 11.56 -63.86 -6.26
N TRP A 108 11.49 -65.10 -6.77
CA TRP A 108 10.77 -65.44 -7.99
C TRP A 108 9.28 -65.11 -7.89
N LEU A 109 8.60 -65.55 -6.82
CA LEU A 109 7.18 -65.27 -6.59
C LEU A 109 6.90 -63.77 -6.45
N GLY A 110 7.73 -63.04 -5.70
CA GLY A 110 7.58 -61.60 -5.50
C GLY A 110 7.72 -60.82 -6.80
N LEU A 111 8.75 -61.11 -7.59
CA LEU A 111 9.01 -60.39 -8.84
C LEU A 111 8.00 -60.73 -9.93
N HIS A 112 7.56 -62.00 -10.07
CA HIS A 112 6.49 -62.36 -11.02
C HIS A 112 5.11 -61.85 -10.60
N ALA A 113 4.86 -61.65 -9.30
CA ALA A 113 3.63 -60.99 -8.84
C ALA A 113 3.66 -59.48 -9.12
N ALA A 114 4.81 -58.82 -8.93
CA ALA A 114 4.99 -57.40 -9.21
C ALA A 114 5.04 -57.09 -10.72
N HIS A 115 5.57 -58.00 -11.52
CA HIS A 115 5.72 -57.91 -12.98
C HIS A 115 5.18 -59.18 -13.68
N PRO A 116 3.84 -59.31 -13.80
CA PRO A 116 3.20 -60.46 -14.42
C PRO A 116 3.63 -60.67 -15.86
N GLU A 117 3.56 -61.93 -16.31
CA GLU A 117 3.77 -62.28 -17.72
C GLU A 117 2.81 -61.49 -18.65
N PRO A 118 3.31 -60.87 -19.74
CA PRO A 118 2.51 -60.01 -20.60
C PRO A 118 1.22 -60.66 -21.13
N GLY A 119 1.28 -61.96 -21.46
CA GLY A 119 0.13 -62.72 -21.96
C GLY A 119 -1.03 -62.84 -20.96
N ARG A 120 -0.80 -62.51 -19.69
CA ARG A 120 -1.81 -62.55 -18.60
C ARG A 120 -2.29 -61.16 -18.17
N LEU A 121 -1.75 -60.07 -18.72
CA LEU A 121 -2.10 -58.71 -18.28
C LEU A 121 -3.59 -58.38 -18.42
N TRP A 122 -4.26 -58.95 -19.42
CA TRP A 122 -5.69 -58.75 -19.62
C TRP A 122 -6.56 -59.34 -18.50
N THR A 123 -6.05 -60.28 -17.69
CA THR A 123 -6.76 -60.83 -16.51
C THR A 123 -6.64 -59.92 -15.28
N VAL A 124 -5.69 -58.97 -15.29
CA VAL A 124 -5.48 -58.00 -14.21
C VAL A 124 -6.48 -56.84 -14.31
N ALA A 125 -6.98 -56.55 -15.51
CA ALA A 125 -7.93 -55.47 -15.74
C ALA A 125 -9.19 -55.63 -14.86
N GLY A 126 -9.45 -54.63 -14.00
CA GLY A 126 -10.56 -54.61 -13.06
C GLY A 126 -10.32 -55.25 -11.70
N GLY A 127 -9.17 -55.90 -11.49
CA GLY A 127 -8.75 -56.42 -10.18
C GLY A 127 -7.94 -55.40 -9.37
N GLU A 128 -7.56 -55.77 -8.15
CA GLU A 128 -6.84 -54.90 -7.19
C GLU A 128 -5.42 -54.48 -7.65
N GLN A 129 -4.83 -55.21 -8.60
CA GLN A 129 -3.51 -54.88 -9.15
C GLN A 129 -3.57 -53.86 -10.30
N MET A 130 -4.78 -53.53 -10.81
CA MET A 130 -4.95 -52.50 -11.83
C MET A 130 -4.72 -51.11 -11.23
N TRP A 131 -3.87 -50.30 -11.87
CA TRP A 131 -3.58 -48.90 -11.50
C TRP A 131 -3.08 -48.68 -10.08
N ARG A 132 -2.44 -49.70 -9.51
CA ARG A 132 -1.90 -49.67 -8.14
C ARG A 132 -0.72 -48.71 -7.99
N ARG A 133 0.09 -48.51 -9.04
CA ARG A 133 1.33 -47.73 -8.98
C ARG A 133 1.05 -46.23 -9.16
N ARG A 134 1.55 -45.43 -8.20
CA ARG A 134 1.39 -43.96 -8.13
C ARG A 134 2.74 -43.25 -8.33
N PRO A 135 2.81 -41.93 -8.63
CA PRO A 135 4.06 -41.23 -8.91
C PRO A 135 5.10 -41.23 -7.77
N ASP A 136 4.65 -41.46 -6.54
CA ASP A 136 5.43 -41.62 -5.31
C ASP A 136 5.92 -43.06 -5.08
N ASP A 137 5.45 -44.03 -5.86
CA ASP A 137 5.92 -45.42 -5.82
C ASP A 137 7.34 -45.52 -6.43
N PRO A 138 8.32 -46.11 -5.73
CA PRO A 138 9.67 -46.29 -6.27
C PRO A 138 9.70 -47.15 -7.55
N GLN A 139 8.69 -47.99 -7.79
CA GLN A 139 8.55 -48.80 -9.02
C GLN A 139 7.70 -48.12 -10.10
N PHE A 140 7.42 -46.82 -9.95
CA PHE A 140 6.68 -46.05 -10.94
C PHE A 140 7.43 -46.00 -12.28
N CYS A 141 6.73 -46.37 -13.36
CA CYS A 141 7.27 -46.56 -14.71
C CYS A 141 8.36 -47.66 -14.84
N GLU A 142 8.46 -48.57 -13.87
CA GLU A 142 9.30 -49.77 -13.98
C GLU A 142 8.57 -50.87 -14.75
N VAL A 143 9.09 -51.28 -15.90
CA VAL A 143 8.46 -52.26 -16.82
C VAL A 143 9.36 -53.46 -17.05
N ARG A 144 8.78 -54.64 -17.24
CA ARG A 144 9.52 -55.87 -17.57
C ARG A 144 9.74 -55.96 -19.08
N ILE A 145 10.98 -56.18 -19.49
CA ILE A 145 11.37 -56.33 -20.90
C ILE A 145 11.56 -57.80 -21.32
N GLY A 146 11.66 -58.71 -20.35
CA GLY A 146 11.81 -60.14 -20.63
C GLY A 146 12.17 -60.94 -19.38
N VAL A 147 12.62 -62.17 -19.60
CA VAL A 147 13.02 -63.11 -18.54
C VAL A 147 14.46 -63.53 -18.72
N GLY A 148 15.27 -63.42 -17.67
CA GLY A 148 16.71 -63.75 -17.70
C GLY A 148 17.19 -64.34 -16.37
N GLU A 149 18.50 -64.41 -16.21
CA GLU A 149 19.13 -64.76 -14.94
C GLU A 149 19.36 -63.49 -14.11
N GLN A 150 18.99 -63.52 -12.82
CA GLN A 150 19.31 -62.47 -11.87
C GLN A 150 20.09 -63.01 -10.69
N PRO A 151 20.95 -62.21 -10.04
CA PRO A 151 21.59 -62.63 -8.80
C PRO A 151 20.54 -62.92 -7.72
N LEU A 152 20.84 -63.90 -6.87
CA LEU A 152 20.06 -64.16 -5.66
C LEU A 152 20.02 -62.89 -4.80
N SER A 153 18.85 -62.52 -4.28
CA SER A 153 18.68 -61.31 -3.45
C SER A 153 19.57 -61.29 -2.21
N THR A 154 20.00 -62.47 -1.77
CA THR A 154 20.96 -62.67 -0.69
C THR A 154 22.26 -63.17 -1.30
N ARG A 155 23.31 -62.35 -1.27
CA ARG A 155 24.60 -62.72 -1.89
C ARG A 155 25.30 -63.76 -1.02
N LEU A 156 25.65 -64.90 -1.60
CA LEU A 156 26.46 -65.92 -0.93
C LEU A 156 27.94 -65.56 -1.07
N VAL A 157 28.60 -65.31 0.06
CA VAL A 157 30.02 -64.93 0.12
C VAL A 157 30.76 -65.96 0.95
N ALA A 158 31.83 -66.56 0.43
CA ALA A 158 32.69 -67.41 1.25
C ALA A 158 33.57 -66.54 2.15
N ALA A 159 33.72 -66.89 3.44
CA ALA A 159 34.67 -66.22 4.32
C ALA A 159 36.12 -66.38 3.81
N ASP A 160 36.92 -65.31 3.87
CA ASP A 160 38.35 -65.36 3.52
C ASP A 160 39.07 -66.31 4.49
N ALA A 161 39.38 -67.51 4.01
CA ALA A 161 40.36 -68.38 4.64
C ALA A 161 41.74 -68.01 4.08
N ASP A 162 42.75 -67.86 4.95
CA ASP A 162 44.16 -67.94 4.55
C ASP A 162 44.32 -69.20 3.69
N LEU A 163 44.36 -69.02 2.37
CA LEU A 163 44.45 -70.08 1.35
C LEU A 163 45.86 -70.71 1.39
N GLY A 164 46.17 -71.38 2.49
CA GLY A 164 47.39 -72.13 2.73
C GLY A 164 47.09 -73.62 2.86
N ARG A 165 46.95 -74.32 1.73
CA ARG A 165 47.12 -75.78 1.47
C ARG A 165 46.52 -76.85 2.44
N ASP A 166 45.86 -76.50 3.53
CA ASP A 166 45.47 -77.43 4.61
C ASP A 166 43.94 -77.61 4.75
N THR A 167 43.12 -77.37 3.71
CA THR A 167 41.64 -77.58 3.75
C THR A 167 41.21 -78.90 3.10
N ASP A 168 40.14 -79.54 3.62
CA ASP A 168 39.57 -80.76 3.02
C ASP A 168 39.01 -80.50 1.59
N PRO A 169 39.50 -81.20 0.54
CA PRO A 169 39.09 -80.93 -0.85
C PRO A 169 37.61 -81.24 -1.13
N VAL A 170 36.99 -82.13 -0.36
CA VAL A 170 35.57 -82.51 -0.55
C VAL A 170 34.65 -81.37 -0.12
N THR A 171 34.87 -80.81 1.06
CA THR A 171 34.08 -79.69 1.60
C THR A 171 34.32 -78.39 0.83
N ALA A 172 35.57 -78.13 0.41
CA ALA A 172 35.90 -76.98 -0.43
C ALA A 172 35.22 -77.05 -1.82
N SER A 173 35.20 -78.24 -2.44
CA SER A 173 34.49 -78.45 -3.72
C SER A 173 32.97 -78.29 -3.58
N ALA A 174 32.39 -78.83 -2.50
CA ALA A 174 30.96 -78.71 -2.21
C ALA A 174 30.53 -77.24 -2.00
N LEU A 175 31.33 -76.45 -1.26
CA LEU A 175 31.10 -75.02 -1.08
C LEU A 175 31.13 -74.26 -2.42
N ALA A 176 32.16 -74.50 -3.24
CA ALA A 176 32.26 -73.86 -4.55
C ALA A 176 31.11 -74.24 -5.50
N GLN A 177 30.64 -75.49 -5.42
CA GLN A 177 29.48 -75.96 -6.20
C GLN A 177 28.17 -75.33 -5.72
N LEU A 178 27.98 -75.16 -4.41
CA LEU A 178 26.82 -74.49 -3.83
C LEU A 178 26.73 -73.03 -4.28
N ILE A 179 27.82 -72.27 -4.15
CA ILE A 179 27.88 -70.87 -4.55
C ILE A 179 27.57 -70.74 -6.05
N ARG A 180 28.18 -71.57 -6.91
CA ARG A 180 27.89 -71.54 -8.35
C ARG A 180 26.44 -71.89 -8.70
N ARG A 181 25.81 -72.83 -7.97
CA ARG A 181 24.45 -73.29 -8.25
C ARG A 181 23.38 -72.28 -7.78
N ARG A 182 23.66 -71.53 -6.71
CA ARG A 182 22.69 -70.66 -6.03
C ARG A 182 22.98 -69.16 -6.17
N SER A 183 24.08 -68.78 -6.81
CA SER A 183 24.43 -67.36 -7.03
C SER A 183 23.45 -66.63 -7.95
N THR A 184 22.83 -67.35 -8.89
CA THR A 184 21.82 -66.80 -9.81
C THR A 184 20.52 -67.58 -9.74
N VAL A 185 19.42 -66.89 -10.02
CA VAL A 185 18.07 -67.43 -10.17
C VAL A 185 17.67 -67.25 -11.63
N ALA A 186 17.45 -68.36 -12.32
CA ALA A 186 16.99 -68.35 -13.70
C ALA A 186 15.48 -68.05 -13.77
N GLY A 187 15.02 -67.54 -14.92
CA GLY A 187 13.60 -67.33 -15.15
C GLY A 187 13.04 -66.09 -14.42
N MET A 188 13.87 -65.08 -14.16
CA MET A 188 13.52 -63.87 -13.41
C MET A 188 13.11 -62.71 -14.33
N PRO A 189 12.08 -61.92 -13.98
CA PRO A 189 11.73 -60.69 -14.70
C PRO A 189 12.90 -59.70 -14.71
N VAL A 190 13.34 -59.30 -15.91
CA VAL A 190 14.30 -58.21 -16.07
C VAL A 190 13.52 -56.92 -16.36
N THR A 191 13.73 -55.90 -15.52
CA THR A 191 12.97 -54.64 -15.56
C THR A 191 13.83 -53.45 -15.94
N VAL A 192 13.18 -52.43 -16.50
CA VAL A 192 13.76 -51.14 -16.86
C VAL A 192 12.87 -50.04 -16.31
N ASN A 193 13.45 -49.04 -15.65
CA ASN A 193 12.72 -47.86 -15.22
C ASN A 193 12.71 -46.79 -16.33
N LEU A 194 11.56 -46.60 -16.97
CA LEU A 194 11.44 -45.65 -18.08
C LEU A 194 11.49 -44.19 -17.62
N ARG A 195 11.06 -43.87 -16.40
CA ARG A 195 11.03 -42.48 -15.89
C ARG A 195 12.41 -41.87 -15.74
N GLY A 196 13.41 -42.70 -15.44
CA GLY A 196 14.81 -42.28 -15.33
C GLY A 196 15.52 -42.13 -16.68
N LEU A 197 14.87 -42.50 -17.79
CA LEU A 197 15.44 -42.52 -19.12
C LEU A 197 14.74 -41.48 -20.01
N GLY A 198 15.52 -40.64 -20.68
CA GLY A 198 15.03 -39.71 -21.69
C GLY A 198 14.70 -40.41 -23.01
N HIS A 199 15.61 -41.27 -23.48
CA HIS A 199 15.50 -41.93 -24.78
C HIS A 199 15.88 -43.42 -24.72
N VAL A 200 14.99 -44.28 -25.19
CA VAL A 200 15.15 -45.73 -25.28
C VAL A 200 15.03 -46.16 -26.74
N THR A 201 16.03 -46.88 -27.24
CA THR A 201 16.03 -47.41 -28.61
C THR A 201 15.83 -48.93 -28.60
N VAL A 202 14.90 -49.42 -29.42
CA VAL A 202 14.62 -50.84 -29.62
C VAL A 202 15.00 -51.20 -31.06
N GLY A 203 16.13 -51.88 -31.21
CA GLY A 203 16.71 -52.30 -32.48
C GLY A 203 16.44 -53.78 -32.78
N GLY A 204 16.36 -54.13 -34.07
CA GLY A 204 16.17 -55.51 -34.53
C GLY A 204 15.08 -55.64 -35.60
N GLN A 205 14.57 -56.85 -35.83
CA GLN A 205 13.45 -57.05 -36.77
C GLN A 205 12.20 -56.29 -36.29
N ALA A 206 11.58 -55.54 -37.21
CA ALA A 206 10.50 -54.59 -36.89
C ALA A 206 9.33 -55.23 -36.12
N GLU A 207 8.90 -56.44 -36.48
CA GLU A 207 7.78 -57.11 -35.80
C GLU A 207 8.14 -57.56 -34.38
N THR A 208 9.37 -58.05 -34.17
CA THR A 208 9.87 -58.46 -32.85
C THR A 208 10.00 -57.25 -31.93
N ALA A 209 10.52 -56.12 -32.44
CA ALA A 209 10.60 -54.85 -31.70
C ALA A 209 9.20 -54.33 -31.33
N ARG A 210 8.25 -54.34 -32.27
CA ARG A 210 6.85 -53.97 -32.00
C ARG A 210 6.18 -54.92 -31.00
N ALA A 211 6.46 -56.22 -31.07
CA ALA A 211 5.91 -57.20 -30.14
C ALA A 211 6.37 -56.95 -28.69
N LEU A 212 7.64 -56.59 -28.49
CA LEU A 212 8.16 -56.16 -27.19
C LEU A 212 7.51 -54.86 -26.72
N LEU A 213 7.41 -53.85 -27.59
CA LEU A 213 6.77 -52.59 -27.22
C LEU A 213 5.30 -52.74 -26.86
N ARG A 214 4.54 -53.59 -27.58
CA ARG A 214 3.16 -53.92 -27.21
C ARG A 214 3.08 -54.51 -25.80
N ALA A 215 4.04 -55.36 -25.42
CA ALA A 215 4.15 -55.90 -24.05
C ALA A 215 4.42 -54.79 -23.02
N VAL A 216 5.39 -53.91 -23.27
CA VAL A 216 5.72 -52.77 -22.40
C VAL A 216 4.53 -51.83 -22.21
N ILE A 217 3.84 -51.46 -23.29
CA ILE A 217 2.70 -50.53 -23.26
C ILE A 217 1.52 -51.13 -22.49
N CYS A 218 1.23 -52.41 -22.70
CA CYS A 218 0.18 -53.10 -21.94
C CYS A 218 0.52 -53.14 -20.44
N GLN A 219 1.78 -53.38 -20.07
CA GLN A 219 2.21 -53.35 -18.68
C GLN A 219 2.02 -51.95 -18.07
N LEU A 220 2.45 -50.90 -18.76
CA LEU A 220 2.27 -49.51 -18.31
C LEU A 220 0.79 -49.17 -18.09
N ALA A 221 -0.06 -49.49 -19.07
CA ALA A 221 -1.47 -49.16 -19.04
C ALA A 221 -2.26 -49.94 -17.96
N THR A 222 -1.84 -51.17 -17.64
CA THR A 222 -2.42 -51.96 -16.55
C THR A 222 -1.94 -51.50 -15.17
N ALA A 223 -0.67 -51.15 -15.01
CA ALA A 223 -0.08 -50.81 -13.71
C ALA A 223 -0.34 -49.37 -13.25
N HIS A 224 -0.55 -48.42 -14.18
CA HIS A 224 -0.65 -46.99 -13.88
C HIS A 224 -1.98 -46.40 -14.36
N SER A 225 -2.54 -45.47 -13.58
CA SER A 225 -3.72 -44.71 -13.99
C SER A 225 -3.40 -43.77 -15.18
N PRO A 226 -4.35 -43.52 -16.12
CA PRO A 226 -4.19 -42.51 -17.17
C PRO A 226 -4.01 -41.08 -16.65
N ARG A 227 -4.13 -40.85 -15.33
CA ARG A 227 -3.79 -39.60 -14.63
C ARG A 227 -2.30 -39.36 -14.46
N HIS A 228 -1.53 -40.44 -14.37
CA HIS A 228 -0.12 -40.38 -14.02
C HIS A 228 0.77 -40.72 -15.21
N VAL A 229 0.26 -41.54 -16.14
CA VAL A 229 0.98 -41.94 -17.35
C VAL A 229 0.11 -41.70 -18.58
N ARG A 230 0.69 -41.06 -19.61
CA ARG A 230 0.11 -40.92 -20.95
C ARG A 230 0.94 -41.67 -21.98
N ILE A 231 0.28 -42.17 -23.02
CA ILE A 231 0.91 -42.96 -24.09
C ILE A 231 0.60 -42.29 -25.41
N ALA A 232 1.59 -41.62 -25.99
CA ALA A 232 1.50 -40.99 -27.29
C ALA A 232 2.21 -41.83 -28.36
N ALA A 233 1.82 -41.67 -29.62
CA ALA A 233 2.45 -42.35 -30.74
C ALA A 233 2.72 -41.38 -31.89
N VAL A 234 3.97 -41.35 -32.36
CA VAL A 234 4.43 -40.66 -33.56
C VAL A 234 4.69 -41.72 -34.63
N LEU A 235 3.85 -41.74 -35.65
CA LEU A 235 3.75 -42.84 -36.60
C LEU A 235 3.74 -42.34 -38.04
N ASP A 236 4.26 -43.15 -38.96
CA ASP A 236 4.02 -42.98 -40.39
C ASP A 236 2.66 -43.56 -40.80
N VAL A 237 2.18 -43.16 -41.98
CA VAL A 237 0.92 -43.72 -42.54
C VAL A 237 1.03 -45.24 -42.78
N SER A 238 2.24 -45.75 -43.03
CA SER A 238 2.50 -47.19 -43.23
C SER A 238 2.50 -47.99 -41.92
N THR A 239 2.96 -47.43 -40.81
CA THR A 239 3.07 -48.11 -39.49
C THR A 239 1.85 -47.89 -38.60
N ALA A 240 1.04 -46.88 -38.91
CA ALA A 240 -0.27 -46.57 -38.35
C ALA A 240 -1.17 -47.79 -38.01
N GLY A 241 -1.24 -48.77 -38.90
CA GLY A 241 -2.12 -49.94 -38.76
C GLY A 241 -1.73 -50.86 -37.61
N ASP A 242 -0.43 -50.94 -37.30
CA ASP A 242 0.13 -51.78 -36.24
C ASP A 242 -0.19 -51.24 -34.84
N TRP A 243 -0.47 -49.93 -34.76
CA TRP A 243 -0.72 -49.20 -33.51
C TRP A 243 -2.18 -48.73 -33.34
N ASP A 244 -3.09 -49.03 -34.28
CA ASP A 244 -4.50 -48.62 -34.20
C ASP A 244 -5.22 -49.13 -32.94
N TRP A 245 -4.70 -50.16 -32.27
CA TRP A 245 -5.23 -50.69 -31.02
C TRP A 245 -5.10 -49.72 -29.83
N LEU A 246 -4.17 -48.76 -29.88
CA LEU A 246 -3.97 -47.75 -28.83
C LEU A 246 -5.23 -46.92 -28.58
N LYS A 247 -6.10 -46.76 -29.59
CA LYS A 247 -7.38 -46.04 -29.45
C LYS A 247 -8.28 -46.59 -28.33
N TRP A 248 -8.11 -47.85 -27.94
CA TRP A 248 -8.88 -48.45 -26.86
C TRP A 248 -8.33 -48.10 -25.46
N LEU A 249 -7.08 -47.65 -25.36
CA LEU A 249 -6.46 -47.26 -24.08
C LEU A 249 -6.88 -45.85 -23.70
N ALA A 250 -7.37 -45.67 -22.46
CA ALA A 250 -7.65 -44.35 -21.91
C ALA A 250 -6.40 -43.44 -21.87
N HIS A 251 -5.22 -44.03 -21.72
CA HIS A 251 -3.91 -43.36 -21.70
C HIS A 251 -3.52 -42.71 -23.02
N HIS A 252 -4.18 -43.09 -24.12
CA HIS A 252 -3.93 -42.56 -25.46
C HIS A 252 -4.81 -41.35 -25.83
N TRP A 253 -5.63 -40.86 -24.89
CA TRP A 253 -6.55 -39.74 -25.15
C TRP A 253 -6.23 -38.53 -24.26
N HIS A 254 -6.34 -37.34 -24.84
CA HIS A 254 -6.31 -36.06 -24.13
C HIS A 254 -7.73 -35.44 -24.12
N PRO A 255 -8.18 -34.83 -23.01
CA PRO A 255 -9.39 -34.01 -23.03
C PRO A 255 -9.15 -32.73 -23.85
N ASP A 256 -9.93 -32.48 -24.90
CA ASP A 256 -9.90 -31.24 -25.67
C ASP A 256 -10.97 -30.23 -25.18
N HIS A 257 -10.84 -28.96 -25.57
CA HIS A 257 -11.67 -27.84 -25.13
C HIS A 257 -13.16 -27.98 -25.48
N ASP A 258 -13.50 -28.72 -26.54
CA ASP A 258 -14.88 -28.94 -27.01
C ASP A 258 -15.56 -30.17 -26.37
N GLY A 259 -14.91 -30.81 -25.40
CA GLY A 259 -15.40 -32.07 -24.81
C GLY A 259 -15.21 -33.30 -25.70
N GLU A 260 -14.64 -33.13 -26.90
CA GLU A 260 -14.14 -34.22 -27.72
C GLU A 260 -12.80 -34.74 -27.16
N ARG A 261 -12.58 -36.06 -27.22
CA ARG A 261 -11.31 -36.67 -26.82
C ARG A 261 -10.38 -36.64 -28.03
N ALA A 262 -9.25 -35.96 -27.93
CA ALA A 262 -8.22 -36.00 -28.96
C ALA A 262 -7.31 -37.22 -28.74
N ALA A 263 -7.08 -38.02 -29.79
CA ALA A 263 -6.12 -39.11 -29.73
C ALA A 263 -4.70 -38.54 -29.69
N LEU A 264 -3.80 -39.11 -28.89
CA LEU A 264 -2.40 -38.74 -28.81
C LEU A 264 -1.59 -39.40 -29.94
N ARG A 265 -2.07 -39.23 -31.18
CA ARG A 265 -1.50 -39.83 -32.38
C ARG A 265 -1.10 -38.74 -33.37
N PHE A 266 0.21 -38.61 -33.55
CA PHE A 266 0.85 -37.51 -34.25
C PHE A 266 1.68 -38.00 -35.43
N ARG A 267 1.86 -37.15 -36.45
CA ARG A 267 2.74 -37.47 -37.59
C ARG A 267 4.18 -37.05 -37.32
N THR A 268 4.35 -36.02 -36.51
CA THR A 268 5.66 -35.46 -36.19
C THR A 268 5.79 -35.23 -34.68
N LEU A 269 7.02 -35.30 -34.15
CA LEU A 269 7.31 -35.00 -32.74
C LEU A 269 6.98 -33.55 -32.36
N ALA A 270 6.97 -32.62 -33.33
CA ALA A 270 6.62 -31.22 -33.10
C ALA A 270 5.14 -31.00 -32.74
N GLU A 271 4.26 -31.95 -33.06
CA GLU A 271 2.83 -31.90 -32.74
C GLU A 271 2.52 -32.36 -31.31
N LEU A 272 3.50 -32.90 -30.57
CA LEU A 272 3.30 -33.32 -29.20
C LEU A 272 2.94 -32.13 -28.30
N PRO A 273 1.90 -32.24 -27.46
CA PRO A 273 1.58 -31.21 -26.47
C PRO A 273 2.73 -31.06 -25.47
N ALA A 274 2.91 -29.84 -24.95
CA ALA A 274 3.89 -29.57 -23.92
C ALA A 274 3.66 -30.46 -22.67
N PRO A 275 4.71 -30.94 -22.01
CA PRO A 275 4.57 -31.78 -20.83
C PRO A 275 3.81 -31.04 -19.72
N ALA A 276 2.79 -31.69 -19.16
CA ALA A 276 1.98 -31.17 -18.06
C ALA A 276 2.32 -31.95 -16.78
N PRO A 277 3.27 -31.49 -15.95
CA PRO A 277 3.53 -32.12 -14.66
C PRO A 277 2.25 -32.11 -13.79
N PRO A 278 1.94 -33.20 -13.05
CA PRO A 278 2.79 -34.35 -12.71
C PRO A 278 2.65 -35.58 -13.63
N VAL A 279 2.14 -35.45 -14.86
CA VAL A 279 1.90 -36.58 -15.76
C VAL A 279 3.15 -36.98 -16.54
N HIS A 280 3.58 -38.23 -16.44
CA HIS A 280 4.67 -38.77 -17.23
C HIS A 280 4.16 -39.24 -18.61
N THR A 281 4.81 -38.84 -19.70
CA THR A 281 4.36 -39.16 -21.06
C THR A 281 5.37 -40.07 -21.76
N VAL A 282 4.93 -41.28 -22.12
CA VAL A 282 5.72 -42.23 -22.93
C VAL A 282 5.31 -42.07 -24.39
N VAL A 283 6.26 -41.72 -25.24
CA VAL A 283 6.04 -41.49 -26.67
C VAL A 283 6.67 -42.62 -27.47
N ILE A 284 5.86 -43.32 -28.26
CA ILE A 284 6.31 -44.35 -29.19
C ILE A 284 6.65 -43.68 -30.51
N VAL A 285 7.86 -43.87 -31.02
CA VAL A 285 8.30 -43.36 -32.31
C VAL A 285 8.57 -44.55 -33.24
N ASP A 286 7.67 -44.76 -34.21
CA ASP A 286 7.77 -45.79 -35.25
C ASP A 286 7.54 -45.09 -36.61
N SER A 287 8.48 -44.19 -36.93
CA SER A 287 8.52 -43.36 -38.13
C SER A 287 9.94 -43.31 -38.68
N ALA A 288 10.10 -43.49 -39.99
CA ALA A 288 11.40 -43.46 -40.66
C ALA A 288 11.99 -42.04 -40.82
N THR A 289 11.19 -41.00 -40.59
CA THR A 289 11.53 -39.59 -40.90
C THR A 289 11.61 -38.67 -39.68
N ALA A 290 11.42 -39.18 -38.47
CA ALA A 290 11.38 -38.36 -37.26
C ALA A 290 12.79 -37.96 -36.77
N ALA A 291 13.15 -36.68 -36.85
CA ALA A 291 14.28 -36.13 -36.12
C ALA A 291 13.97 -36.13 -34.61
N LEU A 292 14.81 -36.78 -33.80
CA LEU A 292 14.61 -36.93 -32.36
C LEU A 292 15.19 -35.73 -31.59
N PRO A 293 14.38 -34.89 -30.93
CA PRO A 293 14.87 -33.84 -30.04
C PRO A 293 15.19 -34.41 -28.65
N VAL A 294 15.92 -33.64 -27.83
CA VAL A 294 16.12 -33.96 -26.41
C VAL A 294 14.76 -33.89 -25.69
N PRO A 295 14.31 -34.97 -25.01
CA PRO A 295 13.03 -34.95 -24.32
C PRO A 295 13.03 -33.99 -23.13
N GLY A 296 11.91 -33.28 -22.95
CA GLY A 296 11.69 -32.45 -21.76
C GLY A 296 11.44 -33.28 -20.50
N ALA A 297 11.59 -32.66 -19.33
CA ALA A 297 11.34 -33.33 -18.04
C ALA A 297 9.94 -33.97 -17.99
N GLY A 298 9.89 -35.28 -17.66
CA GLY A 298 8.62 -36.03 -17.60
C GLY A 298 8.18 -36.66 -18.92
N VAL A 299 9.00 -36.65 -19.97
CA VAL A 299 8.75 -37.34 -21.24
C VAL A 299 9.82 -38.41 -21.49
N THR A 300 9.41 -39.61 -21.89
CA THR A 300 10.32 -40.68 -22.33
C THR A 300 10.01 -41.07 -23.77
N LEU A 301 11.01 -40.97 -24.64
CA LEU A 301 10.91 -41.34 -26.05
C LEU A 301 11.35 -42.80 -26.23
N VAL A 302 10.49 -43.65 -26.82
CA VAL A 302 10.81 -45.05 -27.13
C VAL A 302 10.75 -45.24 -28.64
N THR A 303 11.91 -45.47 -29.28
CA THR A 303 12.05 -45.48 -30.74
C THR A 303 12.29 -46.90 -31.27
N VAL A 304 11.58 -47.28 -32.34
CA VAL A 304 11.83 -48.52 -33.11
C VAL A 304 12.82 -48.21 -34.23
N VAL A 305 13.96 -48.89 -34.25
CA VAL A 305 15.01 -48.68 -35.26
C VAL A 305 15.23 -49.97 -36.06
N VAL A 306 15.04 -49.89 -37.38
CA VAL A 306 15.18 -51.05 -38.29
C VAL A 306 16.62 -51.20 -38.83
N HIS A 307 17.45 -50.15 -38.75
CA HIS A 307 18.86 -50.17 -39.16
C HIS A 307 19.71 -49.36 -38.17
N SER A 308 20.79 -49.97 -37.65
CA SER A 308 21.68 -49.41 -36.63
C SER A 308 22.31 -48.09 -37.08
N GLY A 309 22.00 -46.98 -36.39
CA GLY A 309 22.60 -45.69 -36.72
C GLY A 309 22.19 -44.47 -35.88
N ILE A 310 21.45 -44.63 -34.77
CA ILE A 310 21.10 -43.51 -33.90
C ILE A 310 21.85 -43.65 -32.58
N ASP A 311 22.95 -42.90 -32.42
CA ASP A 311 23.93 -43.01 -31.33
C ASP A 311 23.62 -42.09 -30.13
N THR A 312 22.33 -41.77 -29.91
CA THR A 312 21.89 -40.76 -28.92
C THR A 312 21.01 -41.32 -27.80
N ALA A 313 20.85 -42.65 -27.67
CA ALA A 313 19.97 -43.25 -26.67
C ALA A 313 20.70 -43.55 -25.36
N GLU A 314 20.01 -43.36 -24.23
CA GLU A 314 20.54 -43.72 -22.91
C GLU A 314 20.45 -45.23 -22.65
N LEU A 315 19.56 -45.94 -23.36
CA LEU A 315 19.43 -47.39 -23.33
C LEU A 315 19.14 -47.95 -24.74
N HIS A 316 19.94 -48.94 -25.15
CA HIS A 316 19.76 -49.71 -26.38
C HIS A 316 19.33 -51.14 -26.07
N LEU A 317 18.20 -51.57 -26.64
CA LEU A 317 17.72 -52.94 -26.61
C LEU A 317 17.91 -53.52 -28.02
N ASP A 318 18.95 -54.34 -28.20
CA ASP A 318 19.21 -55.02 -29.47
C ASP A 318 18.56 -56.40 -29.46
N LEU A 319 17.64 -56.63 -30.39
CA LEU A 319 16.85 -57.87 -30.52
C LEU A 319 17.42 -58.74 -31.62
N ASP A 320 18.13 -59.80 -31.23
CA ASP A 320 18.34 -60.98 -32.07
C ASP A 320 17.15 -61.93 -31.90
N ALA A 321 16.92 -62.81 -32.87
CA ALA A 321 15.70 -63.62 -33.01
C ALA A 321 15.23 -64.37 -31.74
N GLU A 322 16.11 -64.61 -30.77
CA GLU A 322 15.79 -65.31 -29.51
C GLU A 322 16.18 -64.56 -28.21
N VAL A 323 16.95 -63.46 -28.29
CA VAL A 323 17.59 -62.82 -27.13
C VAL A 323 17.64 -61.29 -27.28
N VAL A 324 17.38 -60.57 -26.20
CA VAL A 324 17.65 -59.14 -26.02
C VAL A 324 18.91 -58.96 -25.20
N GLN A 325 19.85 -58.16 -25.70
CA GLN A 325 20.96 -57.66 -24.91
C GLN A 325 20.55 -56.36 -24.21
N CYS A 326 20.58 -56.34 -22.88
CA CYS A 326 20.30 -55.15 -22.07
C CYS A 326 21.44 -54.95 -21.06
N GLY A 327 22.32 -53.97 -21.31
CA GLY A 327 23.43 -53.65 -20.38
C GLY A 327 24.39 -54.82 -20.12
N GLY A 328 24.60 -55.70 -21.11
CA GLY A 328 25.46 -56.89 -20.99
C GLY A 328 24.77 -58.15 -20.46
N VAL A 329 23.47 -58.10 -20.17
CA VAL A 329 22.65 -59.25 -19.76
C VAL A 329 21.81 -59.75 -20.93
N SER A 330 21.90 -61.06 -21.19
CA SER A 330 21.08 -61.79 -22.17
C SER A 330 19.71 -62.14 -21.58
N VAL A 331 18.64 -61.67 -22.21
CA VAL A 331 17.26 -61.80 -21.72
C VAL A 331 16.38 -62.36 -22.83
N ARG A 332 15.49 -63.31 -22.52
CA ARG A 332 14.45 -63.73 -23.48
C ARG A 332 13.36 -62.64 -23.55
N PRO A 333 13.15 -61.96 -24.69
CA PRO A 333 12.21 -60.85 -24.79
C PRO A 333 10.77 -61.26 -24.47
N ASP A 334 10.08 -60.39 -23.76
CA ASP A 334 8.63 -60.45 -23.66
C ASP A 334 8.01 -60.07 -25.02
N GLN A 335 6.99 -60.81 -25.47
CA GLN A 335 6.32 -60.56 -26.75
C GLN A 335 4.80 -60.59 -26.58
N LEU A 336 4.12 -59.62 -27.18
CA LEU A 336 2.67 -59.67 -27.38
C LEU A 336 2.33 -59.54 -28.86
N THR A 337 1.46 -60.42 -29.35
CA THR A 337 0.86 -60.24 -30.68
C THR A 337 -0.08 -59.04 -30.68
N ARG A 338 -0.40 -58.54 -31.87
CA ARG A 338 -1.35 -57.44 -32.04
C ARG A 338 -2.72 -57.77 -31.45
N GLU A 339 -3.20 -59.01 -31.62
CA GLU A 339 -4.49 -59.48 -31.11
C GLU A 339 -4.53 -59.50 -29.59
N GLN A 340 -3.43 -59.91 -28.95
CA GLN A 340 -3.32 -59.92 -27.49
C GLN A 340 -3.30 -58.48 -26.93
N ALA A 341 -2.59 -57.56 -27.57
CA ALA A 341 -2.59 -56.15 -27.20
C ALA A 341 -3.98 -55.49 -27.35
N VAL A 342 -4.69 -55.77 -28.45
CA VAL A 342 -6.08 -55.33 -28.65
C VAL A 342 -6.99 -55.87 -27.54
N THR A 343 -6.83 -57.14 -27.17
CA THR A 343 -7.64 -57.78 -26.13
C THR A 343 -7.41 -57.12 -24.77
N CYS A 344 -6.14 -56.87 -24.40
CA CYS A 344 -5.78 -56.15 -23.19
C CYS A 344 -6.37 -54.73 -23.18
N ALA A 345 -6.17 -53.97 -24.25
CA ALA A 345 -6.63 -52.58 -24.34
C ALA A 345 -8.16 -52.47 -24.29
N ARG A 346 -8.91 -53.37 -24.94
CA ARG A 346 -10.38 -53.40 -24.88
C ARG A 346 -10.92 -53.79 -23.50
N ARG A 347 -10.21 -54.64 -22.75
CA ARG A 347 -10.56 -54.97 -21.36
C ARG A 347 -10.38 -53.76 -20.47
N LEU A 348 -9.27 -53.03 -20.63
CA LEU A 348 -8.99 -51.79 -19.91
C LEU A 348 -9.95 -50.64 -20.26
N ALA A 349 -10.41 -50.56 -21.52
CA ALA A 349 -11.29 -49.51 -22.02
C ALA A 349 -12.61 -49.34 -21.23
N ARG A 350 -13.04 -50.39 -20.52
CA ARG A 350 -14.25 -50.39 -19.67
C ARG A 350 -14.08 -49.58 -18.39
N TYR A 351 -12.84 -49.39 -17.95
CA TYR A 351 -12.51 -48.71 -16.69
C TYR A 351 -12.13 -47.26 -16.98
N ARG A 352 -12.60 -46.35 -16.12
CA ARG A 352 -12.24 -44.94 -16.14
C ARG A 352 -11.61 -44.59 -14.80
N ALA A 353 -10.61 -43.72 -14.80
CA ALA A 353 -10.14 -43.14 -13.55
C ALA A 353 -11.32 -42.34 -12.94
N ALA A 354 -11.79 -42.73 -11.76
CA ALA A 354 -12.82 -41.99 -11.04
C ALA A 354 -12.34 -40.53 -10.92
N PRO A 355 -13.15 -39.51 -11.26
CA PRO A 355 -12.78 -38.10 -11.05
C PRO A 355 -12.24 -37.91 -9.63
N LEU A 356 -11.30 -36.95 -9.43
CA LEU A 356 -11.00 -36.50 -8.07
C LEU A 356 -12.35 -36.21 -7.42
N PRO A 357 -12.55 -36.45 -6.12
CA PRO A 357 -13.80 -36.04 -5.47
C PRO A 357 -14.09 -34.63 -5.95
N ASP A 358 -15.21 -34.52 -6.65
CA ASP A 358 -15.55 -33.34 -7.40
C ASP A 358 -15.83 -32.28 -6.35
N ASN A 359 -14.82 -31.47 -6.04
CA ASN A 359 -15.00 -30.29 -5.19
C ASN A 359 -15.97 -29.29 -5.86
N SER A 360 -16.45 -29.56 -7.08
CA SER A 360 -17.60 -28.91 -7.75
C SER A 360 -18.97 -29.45 -7.34
N GLY A 361 -19.14 -29.81 -6.07
CA GLY A 361 -20.45 -30.11 -5.49
C GLY A 361 -21.28 -28.89 -5.09
N TRP A 362 -20.70 -27.67 -5.09
CA TRP A 362 -21.42 -26.47 -4.60
C TRP A 362 -22.66 -26.14 -5.43
N LEU A 363 -22.58 -26.23 -6.76
CA LEU A 363 -23.73 -25.97 -7.65
C LEU A 363 -24.88 -26.94 -7.38
N GLN A 364 -24.57 -28.23 -7.28
CA GLN A 364 -25.54 -29.25 -6.91
C GLN A 364 -26.09 -29.05 -5.49
N LEU A 365 -25.25 -28.53 -4.57
CA LEU A 365 -25.64 -28.24 -3.20
C LEU A 365 -26.66 -27.08 -3.14
N ILE A 366 -26.51 -26.04 -3.96
CA ILE A 366 -27.49 -24.94 -4.06
C ILE A 366 -28.64 -25.23 -5.03
N GLY A 367 -28.70 -26.43 -5.61
CA GLY A 367 -29.77 -26.86 -6.51
C GLY A 367 -29.69 -26.30 -7.94
N VAL A 368 -28.48 -25.97 -8.41
CA VAL A 368 -28.22 -25.43 -9.76
C VAL A 368 -27.40 -26.45 -10.56
N ASP A 369 -27.85 -26.80 -11.76
CA ASP A 369 -27.16 -27.79 -12.60
C ASP A 369 -25.92 -27.22 -13.30
N ASP A 370 -25.95 -25.93 -13.66
CA ASP A 370 -24.92 -25.24 -14.43
C ASP A 370 -24.82 -23.78 -14.01
N LEU A 371 -23.59 -23.28 -13.86
CA LEU A 371 -23.26 -21.88 -13.64
C LEU A 371 -23.96 -20.96 -14.66
N ALA A 372 -24.05 -21.36 -15.93
CA ALA A 372 -24.72 -20.59 -16.97
C ALA A 372 -26.22 -20.38 -16.75
N ARG A 373 -26.83 -21.19 -15.87
CA ARG A 373 -28.26 -21.08 -15.52
C ARG A 373 -28.52 -20.17 -14.32
N ILE A 374 -27.49 -19.69 -13.62
CA ILE A 374 -27.66 -18.71 -12.54
C ILE A 374 -28.12 -17.39 -13.16
N ASP A 375 -29.43 -17.18 -13.13
CA ASP A 375 -30.11 -15.98 -13.58
C ASP A 375 -30.81 -15.32 -12.39
N PRO A 376 -30.22 -14.26 -11.78
CA PRO A 376 -30.68 -13.71 -10.50
C PRO A 376 -32.19 -13.35 -10.43
N PRO A 377 -32.82 -12.74 -11.46
CA PRO A 377 -34.27 -12.49 -11.46
C PRO A 377 -35.13 -13.76 -11.36
N ASN A 378 -34.62 -14.91 -11.83
CA ASN A 378 -35.31 -16.19 -11.83
C ASN A 378 -34.88 -17.09 -10.64
N HIS A 379 -33.71 -16.84 -10.03
CA HIS A 379 -33.15 -17.59 -8.90
C HIS A 379 -33.35 -16.95 -7.53
N TRP A 380 -33.72 -15.67 -7.46
CA TRP A 380 -34.24 -15.05 -6.25
C TRP A 380 -35.75 -15.32 -6.20
N PRO A 381 -36.20 -16.42 -5.57
CA PRO A 381 -37.61 -16.78 -5.59
C PRO A 381 -38.45 -15.68 -4.93
N ALA A 382 -39.74 -15.64 -5.27
CA ALA A 382 -40.73 -14.95 -4.46
C ALA A 382 -40.59 -15.41 -2.99
N ALA A 383 -40.76 -14.48 -2.05
CA ALA A 383 -40.45 -14.62 -0.63
C ALA A 383 -41.06 -15.90 0.01
N ASP A 384 -40.34 -17.02 -0.04
CA ASP A 384 -40.64 -18.22 0.74
C ASP A 384 -40.06 -18.05 2.15
N PRO A 385 -40.90 -17.89 3.19
CA PRO A 385 -40.43 -17.70 4.56
C PRO A 385 -39.58 -18.86 5.08
N LEU A 386 -39.78 -20.09 4.56
CA LEU A 386 -39.02 -21.27 4.98
C LEU A 386 -37.57 -21.24 4.45
N ARG A 387 -37.37 -20.65 3.27
CA ARG A 387 -36.05 -20.53 2.62
C ARG A 387 -35.31 -19.24 2.99
N PHE A 388 -36.03 -18.25 3.55
CA PHE A 388 -35.44 -17.00 3.99
C PHE A 388 -34.29 -17.23 4.99
N LEU A 389 -33.12 -16.63 4.70
CA LEU A 389 -31.85 -16.72 5.41
C LEU A 389 -31.36 -18.14 5.71
N ARG A 390 -31.77 -19.11 4.88
CA ARG A 390 -31.37 -20.51 5.00
C ARG A 390 -30.60 -20.94 3.77
N VAL A 391 -29.36 -21.40 3.95
CA VAL A 391 -28.51 -21.84 2.84
C VAL A 391 -27.75 -23.12 3.15
N PRO A 392 -27.52 -23.98 2.16
CA PRO A 392 -26.72 -25.17 2.36
C PRO A 392 -25.23 -24.83 2.36
N VAL A 393 -24.49 -25.39 3.34
CA VAL A 393 -23.07 -25.08 3.56
C VAL A 393 -22.14 -26.27 3.34
N GLY A 394 -22.69 -27.49 3.32
CA GLY A 394 -21.93 -28.71 3.10
C GLY A 394 -22.80 -29.96 3.10
N ARG A 395 -22.18 -31.14 3.22
CA ARG A 395 -22.86 -32.44 3.26
C ARG A 395 -22.39 -33.30 4.43
N CYS A 396 -23.29 -34.04 5.04
CA CYS A 396 -22.99 -35.10 6.00
C CYS A 396 -22.29 -36.30 5.32
N GLU A 397 -21.79 -37.25 6.11
CA GLU A 397 -21.15 -38.48 5.61
C GLU A 397 -22.10 -39.34 4.75
N ASP A 398 -23.41 -39.26 5.00
CA ASP A 398 -24.47 -39.92 4.23
C ASP A 398 -24.85 -39.17 2.94
N GLY A 399 -24.23 -38.02 2.68
CA GLY A 399 -24.51 -37.16 1.52
C GLY A 399 -25.64 -36.15 1.73
N THR A 400 -26.34 -36.18 2.87
CA THR A 400 -27.44 -35.25 3.18
C THR A 400 -26.92 -33.80 3.27
N PRO A 401 -27.57 -32.81 2.63
CA PRO A 401 -27.12 -31.42 2.66
C PRO A 401 -27.37 -30.77 4.03
N VAL A 402 -26.31 -30.23 4.64
CA VAL A 402 -26.40 -29.45 5.88
C VAL A 402 -26.73 -28.00 5.55
N HIS A 403 -27.81 -27.50 6.15
CA HIS A 403 -28.27 -26.13 5.99
C HIS A 403 -27.95 -25.32 7.24
N LEU A 404 -27.44 -24.10 7.03
CA LEU A 404 -27.35 -23.09 8.07
C LEU A 404 -28.55 -22.17 7.95
N ASP A 405 -29.37 -22.09 9.01
CA ASP A 405 -30.57 -21.27 9.06
C ASP A 405 -30.38 -20.12 10.05
N LEU A 406 -30.16 -18.91 9.53
CA LEU A 406 -29.87 -17.72 10.33
C LEU A 406 -31.13 -17.04 10.87
N LYS A 407 -32.33 -17.59 10.62
CA LYS A 407 -33.57 -17.06 11.19
C LYS A 407 -33.56 -17.20 12.71
N GLU A 408 -34.43 -16.44 13.34
CA GLU A 408 -34.67 -16.55 14.78
C GLU A 408 -35.32 -17.89 15.13
N ALA A 409 -35.08 -18.38 16.35
CA ALA A 409 -35.69 -19.61 16.85
C ALA A 409 -37.24 -19.57 16.81
N ALA A 410 -37.84 -18.37 16.91
CA ALA A 410 -39.29 -18.18 16.77
C ALA A 410 -39.84 -18.48 15.35
N HIS A 411 -38.95 -18.61 14.36
CA HIS A 411 -39.26 -18.95 12.97
C HIS A 411 -38.53 -20.23 12.55
N ASP A 412 -38.36 -21.18 13.49
CA ASP A 412 -37.68 -22.47 13.31
C ASP A 412 -36.23 -22.38 12.80
N GLY A 413 -35.58 -21.22 13.01
CA GLY A 413 -34.17 -21.01 12.67
C GLY A 413 -33.20 -21.39 13.78
N MET A 414 -31.91 -21.37 13.48
CA MET A 414 -30.84 -21.67 14.44
C MET A 414 -30.43 -20.46 15.30
N GLY A 415 -31.09 -19.32 15.12
CA GLY A 415 -30.81 -18.06 15.81
C GLY A 415 -30.01 -17.06 14.96
N PRO A 416 -30.15 -15.75 15.23
CA PRO A 416 -29.58 -14.70 14.36
C PRO A 416 -28.08 -14.48 14.53
N HIS A 417 -27.47 -15.02 15.58
CA HIS A 417 -26.04 -14.86 15.84
C HIS A 417 -25.37 -16.20 16.06
N GLY A 418 -24.13 -16.34 15.59
CA GLY A 418 -23.36 -17.57 15.77
C GLY A 418 -21.85 -17.37 15.75
N LEU A 419 -21.16 -18.47 16.05
CA LEU A 419 -19.71 -18.53 16.23
C LEU A 419 -19.10 -19.55 15.25
N CYS A 420 -17.99 -19.20 14.62
CA CYS A 420 -17.21 -20.09 13.76
C CYS A 420 -15.75 -20.17 14.24
N VAL A 421 -15.31 -21.33 14.72
CA VAL A 421 -13.92 -21.53 15.18
C VAL A 421 -13.25 -22.58 14.32
N GLY A 422 -12.00 -22.33 13.92
CA GLY A 422 -11.21 -23.29 13.16
C GLY A 422 -9.76 -22.85 13.00
N ALA A 423 -8.82 -23.77 13.26
CA ALA A 423 -7.39 -23.54 13.15
C ALA A 423 -6.97 -23.13 11.72
N THR A 424 -5.78 -22.54 11.58
CA THR A 424 -5.21 -22.25 10.26
C THR A 424 -5.14 -23.52 9.40
N GLY A 425 -5.61 -23.45 8.16
CA GLY A 425 -5.68 -24.61 7.26
C GLY A 425 -6.90 -25.53 7.46
N SER A 426 -7.73 -25.32 8.48
CA SER A 426 -8.96 -26.10 8.70
C SER A 426 -10.06 -25.85 7.65
N GLY A 427 -9.97 -24.74 6.89
CA GLY A 427 -10.98 -24.34 5.90
C GLY A 427 -11.94 -23.23 6.36
N LYS A 428 -11.71 -22.57 7.51
CA LYS A 428 -12.56 -21.48 8.04
C LYS A 428 -12.90 -20.40 7.00
N SER A 429 -11.90 -19.79 6.37
CA SER A 429 -12.12 -18.74 5.36
C SER A 429 -12.92 -19.24 4.16
N GLU A 430 -12.71 -20.51 3.77
CA GLU A 430 -13.47 -21.12 2.67
C GLU A 430 -14.93 -21.37 3.07
N PHE A 431 -15.19 -21.82 4.30
CA PHE A 431 -16.54 -21.93 4.84
C PHE A 431 -17.28 -20.57 4.82
N LEU A 432 -16.61 -19.49 5.24
CA LEU A 432 -17.20 -18.14 5.22
C LEU A 432 -17.54 -17.70 3.79
N ARG A 433 -16.65 -17.97 2.81
CA ARG A 433 -16.92 -17.72 1.38
C ARG A 433 -18.12 -18.53 0.89
N THR A 434 -18.17 -19.82 1.20
CA THR A 434 -19.27 -20.71 0.80
C THR A 434 -20.62 -20.25 1.36
N LEU A 435 -20.65 -19.85 2.63
CA LEU A 435 -21.85 -19.30 3.28
C LEU A 435 -22.31 -18.00 2.61
N VAL A 436 -21.40 -17.03 2.46
CA VAL A 436 -21.72 -15.73 1.87
C VAL A 436 -22.17 -15.89 0.42
N LEU A 437 -21.47 -16.71 -0.36
CA LEU A 437 -21.82 -16.98 -1.76
C LEU A 437 -23.19 -17.66 -1.87
N GLY A 438 -23.49 -18.62 -1.01
CA GLY A 438 -24.81 -19.26 -0.94
C GLY A 438 -25.92 -18.24 -0.67
N LEU A 439 -25.69 -17.33 0.27
CA LEU A 439 -26.66 -16.29 0.65
C LEU A 439 -26.94 -15.31 -0.50
N ILE A 440 -25.91 -14.72 -1.11
CA ILE A 440 -26.10 -13.73 -2.19
C ILE A 440 -26.66 -14.35 -3.48
N THR A 441 -26.44 -15.65 -3.69
CA THR A 441 -26.99 -16.38 -4.84
C THR A 441 -28.48 -16.68 -4.67
N THR A 442 -28.95 -16.86 -3.43
CA THR A 442 -30.33 -17.28 -3.13
C THR A 442 -31.23 -16.14 -2.67
N HIS A 443 -30.67 -15.01 -2.24
CA HIS A 443 -31.42 -13.87 -1.72
C HIS A 443 -31.15 -12.60 -2.53
N PRO A 444 -32.16 -11.78 -2.84
CA PRO A 444 -31.96 -10.49 -3.47
C PRO A 444 -31.39 -9.46 -2.46
N PRO A 445 -30.65 -8.42 -2.91
CA PRO A 445 -30.14 -7.35 -2.03
C PRO A 445 -31.23 -6.65 -1.18
N GLU A 446 -32.45 -6.58 -1.70
CA GLU A 446 -33.62 -6.02 -1.01
C GLU A 446 -34.04 -6.85 0.21
N ALA A 447 -33.62 -8.11 0.29
CA ALA A 447 -33.87 -9.01 1.40
C ALA A 447 -32.66 -9.19 2.33
N LEU A 448 -31.43 -9.08 1.80
CA LEU A 448 -30.19 -9.32 2.53
C LEU A 448 -29.05 -8.39 2.10
N ASN A 449 -28.48 -7.69 3.08
CA ASN A 449 -27.23 -6.94 2.97
C ASN A 449 -26.14 -7.54 3.86
N LEU A 450 -24.89 -7.31 3.49
CA LEU A 450 -23.72 -7.87 4.16
C LEU A 450 -22.74 -6.78 4.60
N VAL A 451 -22.21 -6.92 5.81
CA VAL A 451 -21.03 -6.21 6.31
C VAL A 451 -19.95 -7.27 6.55
N LEU A 452 -18.87 -7.21 5.77
CA LEU A 452 -17.80 -8.20 5.79
C LEU A 452 -16.55 -7.55 6.38
N VAL A 453 -16.07 -8.07 7.50
CA VAL A 453 -14.92 -7.53 8.25
C VAL A 453 -13.81 -8.57 8.31
N ASP A 454 -12.61 -8.18 7.90
CA ASP A 454 -11.38 -8.99 7.99
C ASP A 454 -10.31 -8.21 8.74
N PHE A 455 -10.08 -8.57 10.01
CA PHE A 455 -9.23 -7.77 10.90
C PHE A 455 -7.74 -7.78 10.50
N LYS A 456 -7.19 -8.94 10.09
CA LYS A 456 -5.75 -9.10 9.78
C LYS A 456 -5.40 -8.86 8.30
N GLY A 457 -6.35 -8.43 7.47
CA GLY A 457 -6.09 -8.17 6.06
C GLY A 457 -6.04 -9.45 5.20
N GLY A 458 -6.79 -10.48 5.58
CA GLY A 458 -6.95 -11.67 4.77
C GLY A 458 -7.67 -11.43 3.44
N ALA A 459 -7.55 -12.41 2.54
CA ALA A 459 -8.24 -12.41 1.25
C ALA A 459 -9.61 -13.12 1.34
N THR A 460 -10.21 -13.26 2.55
CA THR A 460 -11.42 -14.07 2.76
C THR A 460 -12.57 -13.58 1.88
N PHE A 461 -12.81 -12.28 1.84
CA PHE A 461 -13.97 -11.69 1.13
C PHE A 461 -13.62 -10.93 -0.15
N LEU A 462 -12.42 -11.14 -0.69
CA LEU A 462 -11.95 -10.44 -1.88
C LEU A 462 -12.90 -10.67 -3.08
N GLY A 463 -13.19 -9.61 -3.83
CA GLY A 463 -14.08 -9.64 -5.01
C GLY A 463 -15.57 -9.46 -4.71
N LEU A 464 -16.05 -9.76 -3.49
CA LEU A 464 -17.48 -9.71 -3.16
C LEU A 464 -18.09 -8.29 -3.18
N HIS A 465 -17.27 -7.24 -2.99
CA HIS A 465 -17.68 -5.84 -3.05
C HIS A 465 -18.32 -5.42 -4.40
N ARG A 466 -18.13 -6.23 -5.45
CA ARG A 466 -18.73 -6.01 -6.78
C ARG A 466 -20.23 -6.33 -6.83
N THR A 467 -20.73 -7.07 -5.84
CA THR A 467 -22.16 -7.42 -5.72
C THR A 467 -22.92 -6.32 -4.99
N ARG A 468 -24.22 -6.18 -5.27
CA ARG A 468 -25.05 -5.14 -4.65
C ARG A 468 -25.52 -5.46 -3.24
N HIS A 469 -25.28 -6.67 -2.73
CA HIS A 469 -25.57 -7.08 -1.34
C HIS A 469 -24.56 -6.53 -0.33
N VAL A 470 -23.30 -6.33 -0.75
CA VAL A 470 -22.24 -5.91 0.17
C VAL A 470 -22.38 -4.42 0.44
N SER A 471 -22.83 -4.10 1.65
CA SER A 471 -22.90 -2.74 2.18
C SER A 471 -21.52 -2.22 2.54
N ALA A 472 -20.67 -3.09 3.06
CA ALA A 472 -19.34 -2.75 3.55
C ALA A 472 -18.39 -3.95 3.43
N LEU A 473 -17.20 -3.72 2.88
CA LEU A 473 -16.06 -4.62 2.97
C LEU A 473 -14.92 -3.88 3.68
N ILE A 474 -14.61 -4.30 4.90
CA ILE A 474 -13.65 -3.64 5.78
C ILE A 474 -12.50 -4.61 6.03
N THR A 475 -11.31 -4.28 5.55
CA THR A 475 -10.13 -5.15 5.62
C THR A 475 -8.95 -4.42 6.23
N ASN A 476 -7.99 -5.17 6.79
CA ASN A 476 -6.72 -4.65 7.32
C ASN A 476 -6.88 -3.64 8.47
N LEU A 477 -7.81 -3.91 9.38
CA LEU A 477 -8.06 -3.05 10.54
C LEU A 477 -6.97 -3.11 11.61
N ALA A 478 -6.17 -4.17 11.66
CA ALA A 478 -5.14 -4.37 12.68
C ALA A 478 -4.07 -3.28 12.71
N GLU A 479 -3.82 -2.60 11.58
CA GLU A 479 -2.82 -1.55 11.47
C GLU A 479 -3.41 -0.14 11.68
N GLU A 480 -4.74 0.00 11.67
CA GLU A 480 -5.44 1.29 11.65
C GLU A 480 -6.50 1.40 12.76
N ALA A 481 -6.06 1.63 14.00
CA ALA A 481 -6.93 1.79 15.18
C ALA A 481 -8.10 2.78 14.99
N GLN A 482 -7.87 3.84 14.21
CA GLN A 482 -8.89 4.84 13.87
C GLN A 482 -10.07 4.25 13.07
N LEU A 483 -9.80 3.30 12.17
CA LEU A 483 -10.85 2.66 11.36
C LEU A 483 -11.71 1.71 12.20
N VAL A 484 -11.16 1.11 13.26
CA VAL A 484 -11.93 0.27 14.19
C VAL A 484 -12.94 1.13 14.96
N ALA A 485 -12.51 2.28 15.48
CA ALA A 485 -13.41 3.22 16.16
C ALA A 485 -14.50 3.74 15.20
N ARG A 486 -14.11 4.09 13.97
CA ARG A 486 -15.05 4.48 12.91
C ARG A 486 -16.06 3.39 12.59
N MET A 487 -15.64 2.12 12.60
CA MET A 487 -16.50 0.97 12.31
C MET A 487 -17.52 0.77 13.44
N ALA A 488 -17.09 0.98 14.68
CA ALA A 488 -17.99 0.96 15.83
C ALA A 488 -19.08 2.04 15.70
N ASP A 489 -18.69 3.28 15.37
CA ASP A 489 -19.62 4.39 15.16
C ASP A 489 -20.61 4.09 14.02
N ALA A 490 -20.14 3.55 12.89
CA ALA A 490 -20.98 3.22 11.74
C ALA A 490 -22.01 2.11 12.01
N LEU A 491 -21.62 1.07 12.74
CA LEU A 491 -22.50 -0.02 13.13
C LEU A 491 -23.51 0.41 14.22
N ALA A 492 -23.06 1.21 15.19
CA ALA A 492 -23.96 1.81 16.18
C ALA A 492 -24.99 2.73 15.51
N GLY A 493 -24.54 3.53 14.54
CA GLY A 493 -25.38 4.34 13.67
C GLY A 493 -26.43 3.54 12.92
N GLU A 494 -26.09 2.35 12.39
CA GLU A 494 -27.05 1.48 11.72
C GLU A 494 -28.10 0.93 12.68
N MET A 495 -27.72 0.59 13.91
CA MET A 495 -28.67 0.18 14.93
C MET A 495 -29.68 1.29 15.21
N THR A 496 -29.21 2.53 15.41
CA THR A 496 -30.07 3.69 15.65
C THR A 496 -30.96 4.00 14.44
N ARG A 497 -30.42 4.00 13.22
CA ARG A 497 -31.18 4.21 11.98
C ARG A 497 -32.32 3.21 11.85
N ARG A 498 -32.06 1.93 12.10
CA ARG A 498 -33.09 0.88 12.04
C ARG A 498 -34.15 1.07 13.12
N GLN A 499 -33.77 1.42 14.35
CA GLN A 499 -34.72 1.73 15.41
C GLN A 499 -35.63 2.91 15.03
N GLU A 500 -35.06 3.96 14.46
CA GLU A 500 -35.81 5.14 14.01
C GLU A 500 -36.76 4.82 12.86
N LEU A 501 -36.36 3.97 11.91
CA LEU A 501 -37.24 3.49 10.84
C LEU A 501 -38.44 2.70 11.38
N LEU A 502 -38.22 1.80 12.33
CA LEU A 502 -39.32 1.06 12.99
C LEU A 502 -40.25 2.00 13.75
N ARG A 503 -39.69 3.01 14.43
CA ARG A 503 -40.44 4.03 15.16
C ARG A 503 -41.29 4.89 14.21
N ALA A 504 -40.70 5.37 13.11
CA ALA A 504 -41.37 6.19 12.10
C ALA A 504 -42.46 5.43 11.34
N ALA A 505 -42.33 4.10 11.19
CA ALA A 505 -43.29 3.23 10.53
C ALA A 505 -44.57 2.91 11.36
N GLY A 506 -44.80 3.64 12.45
CA GLY A 506 -45.92 3.41 13.37
C GLY A 506 -45.53 2.68 14.66
N ASN A 507 -44.29 2.89 15.14
CA ASN A 507 -43.77 2.30 16.38
C ASN A 507 -43.80 0.76 16.38
N LEU A 508 -43.35 0.16 15.28
CA LEU A 508 -43.29 -1.29 15.11
C LEU A 508 -42.26 -1.91 16.06
N ALA A 509 -42.55 -3.10 16.59
CA ALA A 509 -41.71 -3.73 17.61
C ALA A 509 -40.48 -4.44 17.03
N ASN A 510 -40.55 -4.88 15.78
CA ASN A 510 -39.52 -5.67 15.13
C ASN A 510 -39.56 -5.55 13.60
N ILE A 511 -38.48 -5.98 12.95
CA ILE A 511 -38.34 -5.96 11.50
C ILE A 511 -39.32 -6.88 10.76
N ALA A 512 -39.81 -7.94 11.39
CA ALA A 512 -40.77 -8.85 10.77
C ALA A 512 -42.12 -8.15 10.53
N GLU A 513 -42.57 -7.30 11.48
CA GLU A 513 -43.72 -6.42 11.30
C GLU A 513 -43.50 -5.39 10.19
N TYR A 514 -42.30 -4.79 10.14
CA TYR A 514 -41.95 -3.83 9.10
C TYR A 514 -42.00 -4.47 7.70
N ARG A 515 -41.44 -5.66 7.52
CA ARG A 515 -41.43 -6.35 6.22
C ARG A 515 -42.80 -6.82 5.73
N ARG A 516 -43.80 -6.92 6.62
CA ARG A 516 -45.19 -7.21 6.22
C ARG A 516 -45.88 -6.01 5.58
N ARG A 517 -45.34 -4.79 5.76
CA ARG A 517 -45.86 -3.56 5.17
C ARG A 517 -45.31 -3.39 3.76
N THR A 518 -46.18 -3.39 2.75
CA THR A 518 -45.80 -3.21 1.34
C THR A 518 -45.71 -1.75 0.91
N ASP A 519 -46.22 -0.82 1.73
CA ASP A 519 -46.21 0.62 1.53
C ASP A 519 -44.91 1.31 1.98
N LEU A 520 -44.00 0.56 2.62
CA LEU A 520 -42.72 1.07 3.13
C LEU A 520 -41.55 0.62 2.24
N PRO A 521 -40.44 1.39 2.19
CA PRO A 521 -39.22 0.95 1.52
C PRO A 521 -38.69 -0.36 2.10
N ALA A 522 -38.06 -1.21 1.27
CA ALA A 522 -37.52 -2.49 1.75
C ALA A 522 -36.43 -2.31 2.82
N LEU A 523 -36.52 -3.05 3.92
CA LEU A 523 -35.52 -3.11 4.98
C LEU A 523 -34.87 -4.51 5.05
N PRO A 524 -33.73 -4.74 4.35
CA PRO A 524 -33.07 -6.03 4.29
C PRO A 524 -32.47 -6.46 5.64
N ALA A 525 -32.31 -7.76 5.82
CA ALA A 525 -31.54 -8.30 6.94
C ALA A 525 -30.08 -7.89 6.75
N LEU A 526 -29.37 -7.60 7.84
CA LEU A 526 -27.96 -7.25 7.78
C LEU A 526 -27.15 -8.35 8.44
N LEU A 527 -26.38 -9.11 7.67
CA LEU A 527 -25.45 -10.08 8.23
C LEU A 527 -24.06 -9.44 8.36
N ILE A 528 -23.58 -9.35 9.60
CA ILE A 528 -22.25 -8.84 9.94
C ILE A 528 -21.35 -10.05 10.17
N VAL A 529 -20.37 -10.26 9.28
CA VAL A 529 -19.39 -11.35 9.39
C VAL A 529 -18.05 -10.74 9.80
N VAL A 530 -17.56 -11.12 10.98
CA VAL A 530 -16.28 -10.63 11.52
C VAL A 530 -15.28 -11.75 11.59
N ASP A 531 -14.28 -11.74 10.70
CA ASP A 531 -13.17 -12.66 10.73
C ASP A 531 -12.06 -12.18 11.66
N GLU A 532 -11.47 -13.11 12.41
CA GLU A 532 -10.51 -12.88 13.50
C GLU A 532 -11.02 -11.93 14.61
N PHE A 533 -12.28 -12.09 15.04
CA PHE A 533 -12.88 -11.21 16.05
C PHE A 533 -12.15 -11.23 17.41
N SER A 534 -11.50 -12.34 17.78
CA SER A 534 -10.79 -12.46 19.05
C SER A 534 -9.57 -11.52 19.11
N GLU A 535 -8.89 -11.33 17.99
CA GLU A 535 -7.76 -10.41 17.85
C GLU A 535 -8.24 -8.96 17.87
N LEU A 536 -9.39 -8.68 17.25
CA LEU A 536 -10.04 -7.37 17.34
C LEU A 536 -10.32 -7.01 18.80
N LEU A 537 -10.91 -7.90 19.59
CA LEU A 537 -11.19 -7.65 21.02
C LEU A 537 -9.94 -7.62 21.91
N GLN A 538 -8.83 -8.22 21.47
CA GLN A 538 -7.55 -8.13 22.17
C GLN A 538 -6.96 -6.72 22.05
N GLN A 539 -7.00 -6.15 20.84
CA GLN A 539 -6.47 -4.81 20.57
C GLN A 539 -7.45 -3.70 20.97
N HIS A 540 -8.76 -3.94 20.84
CA HIS A 540 -9.84 -2.99 21.11
C HIS A 540 -10.93 -3.59 22.01
N PRO A 541 -10.70 -3.70 23.32
CA PRO A 541 -11.65 -4.31 24.26
C PRO A 541 -13.02 -3.63 24.29
N ASP A 542 -13.06 -2.30 24.15
CA ASP A 542 -14.28 -1.48 24.18
C ASP A 542 -15.32 -1.90 23.12
N PHE A 543 -14.87 -2.55 22.04
CA PHE A 543 -15.75 -3.03 20.96
C PHE A 543 -16.70 -4.17 21.42
N ALA A 544 -16.35 -4.87 22.51
CA ALA A 544 -17.20 -5.94 23.05
C ALA A 544 -18.61 -5.43 23.41
N GLU A 545 -18.72 -4.20 23.92
CA GLU A 545 -20.01 -3.59 24.28
C GLU A 545 -20.95 -3.48 23.07
N LEU A 546 -20.41 -3.14 21.90
CA LEU A 546 -21.17 -3.06 20.67
C LEU A 546 -21.66 -4.45 20.22
N PHE A 547 -20.83 -5.49 20.30
CA PHE A 547 -21.26 -6.86 20.00
C PHE A 547 -22.36 -7.34 20.95
N VAL A 548 -22.29 -6.99 22.23
CA VAL A 548 -23.35 -7.30 23.21
C VAL A 548 -24.63 -6.55 22.87
N ALA A 549 -24.52 -5.27 22.49
CA ALA A 549 -25.67 -4.47 22.06
C ALA A 549 -26.35 -5.08 20.81
N ILE A 550 -25.56 -5.51 19.83
CA ILE A 550 -26.04 -6.24 18.64
C ILE A 550 -26.66 -7.59 19.04
N GLY A 551 -26.05 -8.35 19.95
CA GLY A 551 -26.61 -9.62 20.43
C GLY A 551 -27.96 -9.45 21.13
N ARG A 552 -28.18 -8.32 21.82
CA ARG A 552 -29.42 -8.00 22.53
C ARG A 552 -30.52 -7.44 21.62
N LEU A 553 -30.18 -6.49 20.76
CA LEU A 553 -31.14 -5.73 19.94
C LEU A 553 -31.20 -6.18 18.47
N GLY A 554 -30.17 -6.87 17.99
CA GLY A 554 -30.01 -7.24 16.59
C GLY A 554 -31.15 -8.08 16.07
N ARG A 555 -31.69 -8.98 16.89
CA ARG A 555 -32.90 -9.76 16.61
C ARG A 555 -34.05 -8.89 16.09
N SER A 556 -34.52 -7.92 16.89
CA SER A 556 -35.65 -7.06 16.50
C SER A 556 -35.32 -6.12 15.34
N LEU A 557 -34.04 -5.77 15.15
CA LEU A 557 -33.57 -4.90 14.06
C LEU A 557 -33.22 -5.66 12.77
N GLY A 558 -33.28 -7.01 12.79
CA GLY A 558 -32.79 -7.86 11.70
C GLY A 558 -31.30 -7.68 11.39
N MET A 559 -30.49 -7.43 12.42
CA MET A 559 -29.03 -7.46 12.36
C MET A 559 -28.55 -8.79 12.94
N HIS A 560 -27.90 -9.59 12.10
CA HIS A 560 -27.39 -10.93 12.36
C HIS A 560 -25.87 -10.85 12.45
N MET A 561 -25.24 -11.71 13.26
CA MET A 561 -23.79 -11.61 13.50
C MET A 561 -23.14 -12.99 13.46
N LEU A 562 -22.09 -13.14 12.65
CA LEU A 562 -21.24 -14.31 12.61
C LEU A 562 -19.82 -13.92 13.00
N LEU A 563 -19.40 -14.35 14.19
CA LEU A 563 -18.06 -14.13 14.70
C LEU A 563 -17.18 -15.32 14.34
N ALA A 564 -16.05 -15.08 13.69
CA ALA A 564 -15.12 -16.12 13.27
C ALA A 564 -13.73 -15.89 13.83
N SER A 565 -13.04 -16.94 14.27
CA SER A 565 -11.67 -16.82 14.80
C SER A 565 -10.86 -18.11 14.61
N GLN A 566 -9.54 -17.96 14.47
CA GLN A 566 -8.63 -19.11 14.45
C GLN A 566 -8.45 -19.77 15.82
N ARG A 567 -8.58 -18.99 16.89
CA ARG A 567 -8.43 -19.42 18.28
C ARG A 567 -9.51 -18.80 19.14
N LEU A 568 -9.88 -19.46 20.22
CA LEU A 568 -10.88 -18.96 21.14
C LEU A 568 -10.27 -18.77 22.53
N ASP A 569 -10.43 -17.56 23.08
CA ASP A 569 -10.13 -17.24 24.48
C ASP A 569 -11.46 -17.03 25.21
N GLU A 570 -11.80 -17.91 26.16
CA GLU A 570 -13.07 -17.90 26.89
C GLU A 570 -13.31 -16.56 27.60
N GLY A 571 -12.27 -15.89 28.09
CA GLY A 571 -12.41 -14.60 28.77
C GLY A 571 -12.99 -13.50 27.88
N ARG A 572 -12.86 -13.64 26.55
CA ARG A 572 -13.28 -12.65 25.54
C ARG A 572 -14.72 -12.80 25.09
N LEU A 573 -15.36 -13.94 25.38
CA LEU A 573 -16.76 -14.20 25.05
C LEU A 573 -17.74 -13.75 26.14
N ARG A 574 -17.23 -13.24 27.27
CA ARG A 574 -18.05 -12.89 28.43
C ARG A 574 -19.18 -11.93 28.05
N GLY A 575 -20.42 -12.35 28.28
CA GLY A 575 -21.64 -11.60 27.93
C GLY A 575 -22.13 -11.78 26.49
N LEU A 576 -21.33 -12.37 25.60
CA LEU A 576 -21.73 -12.72 24.22
C LEU A 576 -22.25 -14.15 24.09
N GLU A 577 -21.76 -15.08 24.93
CA GLU A 577 -22.08 -16.51 24.83
C GLU A 577 -23.57 -16.83 24.78
N SER A 578 -24.38 -16.11 25.57
CA SER A 578 -25.84 -16.28 25.62
C SER A 578 -26.56 -15.83 24.34
N HIS A 579 -25.90 -15.04 23.50
CA HIS A 579 -26.46 -14.55 22.24
C HIS A 579 -26.03 -15.39 21.02
N LEU A 580 -24.90 -16.10 21.10
CA LEU A 580 -24.35 -16.94 20.03
C LEU A 580 -25.04 -18.31 20.01
N SER A 581 -26.09 -18.42 19.19
CA SER A 581 -27.06 -19.51 19.20
C SER A 581 -26.54 -20.79 18.52
N TYR A 582 -25.98 -20.65 17.31
CA TYR A 582 -25.37 -21.75 16.56
C TYR A 582 -23.85 -21.67 16.58
N ARG A 583 -23.17 -22.82 16.53
CA ARG A 583 -21.71 -22.88 16.58
C ARG A 583 -21.18 -23.83 15.51
N VAL A 584 -20.34 -23.31 14.63
CA VAL A 584 -19.60 -24.08 13.63
C VAL A 584 -18.17 -24.25 14.14
N CYS A 585 -17.74 -25.50 14.26
CA CYS A 585 -16.40 -25.83 14.76
C CYS A 585 -15.70 -26.70 13.73
N LEU A 586 -14.74 -26.11 13.02
CA LEU A 586 -13.81 -26.86 12.18
C LEU A 586 -12.67 -27.41 13.06
N LYS A 587 -11.70 -28.09 12.45
CA LYS A 587 -10.55 -28.62 13.18
C LYS A 587 -9.90 -27.56 14.09
N THR A 588 -9.81 -27.82 15.39
CA THR A 588 -9.19 -26.93 16.40
C THR A 588 -7.74 -27.32 16.71
N PHE A 589 -6.98 -26.44 17.38
CA PHE A 589 -5.60 -26.75 17.79
C PHE A 589 -5.54 -27.61 19.04
N SER A 590 -6.55 -27.53 19.91
CA SER A 590 -6.61 -28.30 21.15
C SER A 590 -8.00 -28.86 21.44
N PRO A 591 -8.08 -29.93 22.27
CA PRO A 591 -9.34 -30.43 22.82
C PRO A 591 -10.11 -29.39 23.64
N ASN A 592 -9.41 -28.49 24.34
CA ASN A 592 -10.05 -27.47 25.17
C ASN A 592 -10.82 -26.46 24.32
N GLU A 593 -10.25 -25.96 23.22
CA GLU A 593 -10.96 -25.08 22.29
C GLU A 593 -12.23 -25.73 21.74
N SER A 594 -12.18 -27.02 21.41
CA SER A 594 -13.36 -27.77 20.98
C SER A 594 -14.43 -27.81 22.08
N ARG A 595 -14.04 -28.03 23.35
CA ARG A 595 -14.98 -28.04 24.48
C ARG A 595 -15.60 -26.67 24.73
N SER A 596 -14.84 -25.59 24.64
CA SER A 596 -15.38 -24.23 24.81
C SER A 596 -16.45 -23.90 23.76
N VAL A 597 -16.28 -24.40 22.52
CA VAL A 597 -17.23 -24.18 21.43
C VAL A 597 -18.38 -25.19 21.45
N LEU A 598 -18.10 -26.49 21.40
CA LEU A 598 -19.11 -27.54 21.23
C LEU A 598 -19.59 -28.15 22.56
N GLY A 599 -18.78 -28.08 23.62
CA GLY A 599 -18.96 -28.84 24.86
C GLY A 599 -18.25 -30.20 24.87
N VAL A 600 -17.72 -30.64 23.72
CA VAL A 600 -17.02 -31.93 23.52
C VAL A 600 -15.67 -31.71 22.81
N ALA A 601 -14.78 -32.71 22.83
CA ALA A 601 -13.42 -32.60 22.29
C ALA A 601 -13.31 -32.93 20.78
N ASP A 602 -14.40 -33.39 20.18
CA ASP A 602 -14.43 -34.10 18.89
C ASP A 602 -13.89 -33.28 17.71
N ALA A 603 -13.97 -31.94 17.74
CA ALA A 603 -13.45 -31.10 16.65
C ALA A 603 -11.92 -31.16 16.54
N TYR A 604 -11.21 -31.47 17.62
CA TYR A 604 -9.75 -31.68 17.59
C TYR A 604 -9.37 -32.92 16.78
N GLU A 605 -10.21 -33.95 16.84
CA GLU A 605 -10.01 -35.25 16.17
C GLU A 605 -10.42 -35.25 14.69
N LEU A 606 -10.99 -34.13 14.19
CA LEU A 606 -11.32 -33.99 12.77
C LEU A 606 -10.07 -34.18 11.89
N PRO A 607 -10.22 -34.78 10.70
CA PRO A 607 -9.10 -35.00 9.78
C PRO A 607 -8.43 -33.69 9.37
N ASN A 608 -7.16 -33.75 8.98
CA ASN A 608 -6.41 -32.57 8.52
C ASN A 608 -6.86 -32.06 7.13
N SER A 609 -7.82 -32.72 6.49
CA SER A 609 -8.44 -32.26 5.26
C SER A 609 -9.29 -31.00 5.53
N PRO A 610 -9.03 -29.88 4.84
CA PRO A 610 -9.82 -28.66 5.02
C PRO A 610 -11.31 -28.89 4.75
N GLY A 611 -12.16 -28.25 5.52
CA GLY A 611 -13.62 -28.28 5.38
C GLY A 611 -14.33 -29.34 6.21
N ALA A 612 -13.62 -30.21 6.93
CA ALA A 612 -14.26 -31.08 7.93
C ALA A 612 -14.71 -30.23 9.13
N ALA A 613 -15.98 -30.33 9.50
CA ALA A 613 -16.59 -29.46 10.51
C ALA A 613 -17.71 -30.15 11.30
N TYR A 614 -17.99 -29.60 12.48
CA TYR A 614 -19.19 -29.87 13.27
C TYR A 614 -20.07 -28.61 13.32
N LEU A 615 -21.38 -28.81 13.25
CA LEU A 615 -22.38 -27.79 13.53
C LEU A 615 -23.12 -28.18 14.82
N LYS A 616 -23.06 -27.31 15.84
CA LYS A 616 -23.91 -27.40 17.03
C LYS A 616 -25.10 -26.47 16.87
N THR A 617 -26.30 -27.03 16.90
CA THR A 617 -27.56 -26.29 16.81
C THR A 617 -28.01 -25.81 18.20
N PRO A 618 -29.01 -24.91 18.30
CA PRO A 618 -29.55 -24.46 19.59
C PRO A 618 -30.17 -25.58 20.44
N SER A 619 -30.65 -26.66 19.82
CA SER A 619 -31.18 -27.84 20.53
C SER A 619 -30.07 -28.69 21.17
N GLY A 620 -28.80 -28.38 20.90
CA GLY A 620 -27.64 -29.12 21.39
C GLY A 620 -27.21 -30.27 20.49
N GLU A 621 -27.90 -30.51 19.37
CA GLU A 621 -27.51 -31.51 18.37
C GLU A 621 -26.18 -31.13 17.72
N ILE A 622 -25.29 -32.11 17.55
CA ILE A 622 -23.99 -31.95 16.91
C ILE A 622 -24.00 -32.75 15.61
N ILE A 623 -23.85 -32.05 14.48
CA ILE A 623 -23.90 -32.61 13.13
C ILE A 623 -22.51 -32.54 12.51
N ARG A 624 -21.94 -33.68 12.14
CA ARG A 624 -20.66 -33.75 11.40
C ARG A 624 -20.91 -33.56 9.90
N PHE A 625 -20.12 -32.70 9.26
CA PHE A 625 -20.25 -32.44 7.84
C PHE A 625 -18.94 -32.01 7.19
N GLN A 626 -18.92 -32.06 5.85
CA GLN A 626 -17.86 -31.55 5.00
C GLN A 626 -18.38 -30.31 4.26
N THR A 627 -17.69 -29.17 4.39
CA THR A 627 -18.06 -27.91 3.74
C THR A 627 -17.89 -28.01 2.22
N ALA A 628 -18.75 -27.34 1.47
CA ALA A 628 -18.54 -27.15 0.03
C ALA A 628 -17.39 -26.17 -0.24
N PHE A 629 -16.79 -26.29 -1.43
CA PHE A 629 -15.62 -25.53 -1.86
C PHE A 629 -15.98 -24.67 -3.09
N VAL A 630 -15.69 -23.38 -3.04
CA VAL A 630 -16.06 -22.39 -4.08
C VAL A 630 -14.84 -21.73 -4.73
N SER A 631 -13.65 -21.96 -4.16
CA SER A 631 -12.37 -21.44 -4.65
C SER A 631 -11.67 -22.37 -5.66
N ALA A 632 -12.33 -23.44 -6.13
CA ALA A 632 -11.75 -24.34 -7.13
C ALA A 632 -11.64 -23.61 -8.48
N ALA A 633 -10.43 -23.58 -9.04
CA ALA A 633 -10.18 -23.07 -10.38
C ALA A 633 -10.77 -24.03 -11.42
N GLY A 634 -11.78 -23.58 -12.16
CA GLY A 634 -12.35 -24.28 -13.31
C GLY A 634 -11.99 -23.57 -14.61
N PRO A 635 -12.04 -24.27 -15.76
CA PRO A 635 -11.97 -23.61 -17.06
C PRO A 635 -13.12 -22.60 -17.19
N VAL A 636 -12.82 -21.37 -17.62
CA VAL A 636 -13.85 -20.41 -18.06
C VAL A 636 -14.45 -20.99 -19.34
N ALA A 637 -15.72 -21.37 -19.32
CA ALA A 637 -16.44 -21.66 -20.56
C ALA A 637 -16.56 -20.35 -21.33
N GLU A 638 -15.69 -20.15 -22.33
CA GLU A 638 -15.92 -19.12 -23.34
C GLU A 638 -17.28 -19.42 -23.98
N GLN A 639 -18.14 -18.40 -24.11
CA GLN A 639 -19.48 -18.57 -24.67
C GLN A 639 -19.35 -18.98 -26.14
N ALA A 640 -19.27 -20.28 -26.41
CA ALA A 640 -19.50 -20.81 -27.73
C ALA A 640 -20.96 -20.49 -28.11
N PRO A 641 -21.22 -20.03 -29.34
CA PRO A 641 -22.59 -19.85 -29.82
C PRO A 641 -23.33 -21.17 -29.65
N ARG A 642 -24.50 -21.12 -29.02
CA ARG A 642 -25.37 -22.27 -28.73
C ARG A 642 -25.52 -23.16 -29.96
N SER A 643 -24.73 -24.23 -30.04
CA SER A 643 -25.02 -25.34 -30.92
C SER A 643 -26.08 -26.20 -30.23
N THR A 644 -27.23 -26.34 -30.87
CA THR A 644 -28.27 -27.30 -30.49
C THR A 644 -27.65 -28.68 -30.27
N PRO A 645 -28.06 -29.44 -29.24
CA PRO A 645 -27.53 -30.77 -29.00
C PRO A 645 -27.81 -31.64 -30.23
N ALA A 646 -26.76 -31.91 -31.01
CA ALA A 646 -26.85 -32.77 -32.17
C ALA A 646 -27.17 -34.19 -31.69
N VAL A 647 -28.15 -34.82 -32.35
CA VAL A 647 -28.45 -36.25 -32.16
C VAL A 647 -27.15 -37.04 -32.38
N PRO A 648 -26.69 -37.88 -31.43
CA PRO A 648 -25.44 -38.61 -31.58
C PRO A 648 -25.54 -39.57 -32.77
N THR A 649 -24.87 -39.25 -33.87
CA THR A 649 -24.75 -40.15 -35.02
C THR A 649 -23.65 -41.18 -34.76
N PRO A 650 -23.90 -42.49 -34.91
CA PRO A 650 -22.85 -43.49 -34.78
C PRO A 650 -21.75 -43.24 -35.80
N ARG A 651 -20.50 -43.11 -35.34
CA ARG A 651 -19.30 -42.98 -36.17
C ARG A 651 -18.36 -44.14 -35.89
N ARG A 652 -17.58 -44.52 -36.90
CA ARG A 652 -16.55 -45.56 -36.74
C ARG A 652 -15.47 -45.06 -35.79
N PHE A 653 -15.23 -45.78 -34.69
CA PHE A 653 -14.17 -45.44 -33.74
C PHE A 653 -12.78 -45.81 -34.31
N ALA A 654 -12.20 -44.85 -35.04
CA ALA A 654 -10.87 -44.93 -35.61
C ALA A 654 -9.88 -44.13 -34.75
N GLY A 655 -8.61 -44.54 -34.71
CA GLY A 655 -7.55 -43.68 -34.19
C GLY A 655 -7.30 -42.54 -35.16
N SER A 656 -8.02 -41.42 -35.01
CA SER A 656 -7.84 -40.22 -35.83
C SER A 656 -6.47 -39.59 -35.58
N TRP A 657 -5.90 -38.97 -36.60
CA TRP A 657 -4.73 -38.10 -36.44
C TRP A 657 -5.17 -36.80 -35.76
N THR A 658 -4.36 -36.27 -34.85
CA THR A 658 -4.55 -34.93 -34.31
C THR A 658 -4.29 -33.91 -35.43
N ALA A 659 -5.23 -32.99 -35.69
CA ALA A 659 -5.05 -31.97 -36.73
C ALA A 659 -4.04 -30.91 -36.25
N ALA A 660 -2.99 -30.65 -37.03
CA ALA A 660 -2.04 -29.58 -36.75
C ALA A 660 -2.72 -28.21 -36.99
N GLY A 661 -3.32 -27.61 -35.96
CA GLY A 661 -4.08 -26.36 -36.17
C GLY A 661 -4.56 -25.55 -34.97
N HIS A 662 -4.39 -25.98 -33.72
CA HIS A 662 -4.72 -25.13 -32.56
C HIS A 662 -3.70 -25.33 -31.44
N ARG A 663 -2.81 -24.35 -31.24
CA ARG A 663 -2.18 -24.14 -29.93
C ARG A 663 -3.22 -23.42 -29.07
N PRO A 664 -3.83 -24.05 -28.06
CA PRO A 664 -4.69 -23.32 -27.15
C PRO A 664 -3.85 -22.28 -26.39
N SER A 665 -4.33 -21.03 -26.36
CA SER A 665 -3.89 -20.06 -25.37
C SER A 665 -4.12 -20.63 -23.96
N PRO A 666 -3.28 -20.31 -22.97
CA PRO A 666 -3.49 -20.82 -21.62
C PRO A 666 -4.91 -20.46 -21.14
N PRO A 667 -5.68 -21.41 -20.60
CA PRO A 667 -7.03 -21.13 -20.14
C PRO A 667 -6.98 -20.06 -19.06
N VAL A 668 -7.80 -19.01 -19.22
CA VAL A 668 -8.12 -18.13 -18.11
C VAL A 668 -8.87 -19.01 -17.11
N THR A 669 -8.20 -19.36 -16.01
CA THR A 669 -8.82 -20.12 -14.92
C THR A 669 -9.51 -19.12 -14.00
N SER A 670 -10.77 -19.37 -13.67
CA SER A 670 -11.49 -18.57 -12.68
C SER A 670 -12.19 -19.49 -11.69
N THR A 671 -12.35 -19.03 -10.45
CA THR A 671 -13.00 -19.80 -9.40
C THR A 671 -14.52 -19.76 -9.53
N VAL A 672 -15.22 -20.74 -8.96
CA VAL A 672 -16.70 -20.72 -8.89
C VAL A 672 -17.19 -19.42 -8.24
N LEU A 673 -16.55 -19.00 -7.15
CA LEU A 673 -16.80 -17.70 -6.50
C LEU A 673 -16.74 -16.54 -7.50
N GLN A 674 -15.65 -16.44 -8.26
CA GLN A 674 -15.44 -15.35 -9.21
C GLN A 674 -16.52 -15.35 -10.30
N GLN A 675 -16.81 -16.52 -10.88
CA GLN A 675 -17.82 -16.66 -11.94
C GLN A 675 -19.24 -16.33 -11.46
N VAL A 676 -19.60 -16.70 -10.23
CA VAL A 676 -20.91 -16.33 -9.64
C VAL A 676 -20.97 -14.84 -9.35
N VAL A 677 -19.93 -14.27 -8.73
CA VAL A 677 -19.84 -12.83 -8.45
C VAL A 677 -19.93 -12.00 -9.73
N ASP A 678 -19.25 -12.41 -10.80
CA ASP A 678 -19.30 -11.73 -12.10
C ASP A 678 -20.74 -11.69 -12.68
N ARG A 679 -21.55 -12.73 -12.46
CA ARG A 679 -22.95 -12.75 -12.88
C ARG A 679 -23.87 -11.90 -12.00
N LEU A 680 -23.61 -11.85 -10.69
CA LEU A 680 -24.39 -11.07 -9.73
C LEU A 680 -24.01 -9.58 -9.73
N ALA A 681 -22.82 -9.24 -10.22
CA ALA A 681 -22.33 -7.87 -10.26
C ALA A 681 -23.32 -6.94 -10.97
N GLY A 682 -23.67 -5.83 -10.31
CA GLY A 682 -24.59 -4.83 -10.85
C GLY A 682 -26.08 -5.19 -10.84
N ARG A 683 -26.49 -6.36 -10.33
CA ARG A 683 -27.91 -6.80 -10.27
C ARG A 683 -28.58 -6.45 -8.93
N GLY A 684 -29.87 -6.11 -8.94
CA GLY A 684 -30.66 -5.71 -7.76
C GLY A 684 -30.49 -4.25 -7.34
N THR A 685 -31.10 -3.84 -6.23
CA THR A 685 -30.92 -2.50 -5.64
C THR A 685 -29.62 -2.44 -4.82
N PRO A 686 -28.78 -1.39 -4.96
CA PRO A 686 -27.56 -1.29 -4.16
C PRO A 686 -27.87 -1.28 -2.66
N ALA A 687 -27.11 -2.06 -1.89
CA ALA A 687 -27.17 -2.03 -0.45
C ALA A 687 -26.95 -0.60 0.09
N HIS A 688 -27.72 -0.25 1.11
CA HIS A 688 -27.48 0.94 1.91
C HIS A 688 -26.03 0.92 2.43
N GLN A 689 -25.28 2.00 2.25
CA GLN A 689 -23.86 2.08 2.59
C GLN A 689 -23.69 2.38 4.09
N VAL A 690 -23.64 1.34 4.92
CA VAL A 690 -23.35 1.46 6.35
C VAL A 690 -21.93 2.00 6.57
N TRP A 691 -20.99 1.57 5.72
CA TRP A 691 -19.60 2.03 5.74
C TRP A 691 -19.29 2.76 4.45
N LEU A 692 -19.10 4.07 4.55
CA LEU A 692 -18.45 4.79 3.47
C LEU A 692 -16.95 4.50 3.50
N PRO A 693 -16.24 4.56 2.36
CA PRO A 693 -14.78 4.53 2.36
C PRO A 693 -14.21 5.53 3.37
N PRO A 694 -13.02 5.34 3.94
CA PRO A 694 -12.35 6.38 4.73
C PRO A 694 -12.15 7.66 3.90
N LEU A 695 -11.97 8.81 4.56
CA LEU A 695 -11.64 10.05 3.84
C LEU A 695 -10.41 9.80 2.95
N PRO A 696 -10.43 10.23 1.67
CA PRO A 696 -9.29 10.05 0.77
C PRO A 696 -8.10 10.90 1.25
N GLN A 697 -6.90 10.67 0.72
CA GLN A 697 -5.73 11.47 1.12
C GLN A 697 -5.90 12.95 0.77
N SER A 698 -6.43 13.23 -0.42
CA SER A 698 -6.63 14.58 -0.97
C SER A 698 -7.93 14.65 -1.77
N VAL A 699 -8.54 15.83 -1.81
CA VAL A 699 -9.73 16.15 -2.61
C VAL A 699 -9.51 17.54 -3.21
N PRO A 700 -9.71 17.77 -4.52
CA PRO A 700 -9.67 19.10 -5.11
C PRO A 700 -10.89 19.92 -4.69
N LEU A 701 -10.75 21.24 -4.57
CA LEU A 701 -11.83 22.13 -4.17
C LEU A 701 -13.04 22.05 -5.13
N SER A 702 -12.83 21.81 -6.43
CA SER A 702 -13.90 21.61 -7.41
C SER A 702 -14.95 20.56 -7.00
N ASP A 703 -14.55 19.52 -6.25
CA ASP A 703 -15.44 18.41 -5.91
C ASP A 703 -16.39 18.75 -4.74
N VAL A 704 -16.07 19.80 -3.99
CA VAL A 704 -16.88 20.28 -2.87
C VAL A 704 -17.42 21.69 -3.10
N LEU A 705 -17.01 22.39 -4.16
CA LEU A 705 -17.43 23.75 -4.42
C LEU A 705 -18.82 23.75 -5.06
N LEU A 706 -19.76 24.42 -4.40
CA LEU A 706 -21.09 24.72 -4.89
C LEU A 706 -21.40 26.15 -4.47
N SER A 707 -22.08 26.90 -5.33
CA SER A 707 -22.61 28.21 -4.98
C SER A 707 -23.81 28.03 -4.03
N ASP A 708 -23.63 28.43 -2.78
CA ASP A 708 -24.70 28.40 -1.78
C ASP A 708 -25.50 29.71 -1.82
N PRO A 709 -26.82 29.67 -1.53
CA PRO A 709 -27.69 30.85 -1.62
C PRO A 709 -27.46 31.88 -0.51
N GLU A 710 -26.80 31.48 0.59
CA GLU A 710 -26.47 32.37 1.69
C GLU A 710 -25.17 33.15 1.40
N PRO A 711 -25.16 34.48 1.56
CA PRO A 711 -23.99 35.30 1.23
C PRO A 711 -22.80 34.97 2.14
N LEU A 712 -21.59 34.90 1.55
CA LEU A 712 -20.34 34.59 2.25
C LEU A 712 -20.32 33.21 2.92
N THR A 713 -21.08 32.26 2.37
CA THR A 713 -21.03 30.86 2.78
C THR A 713 -20.25 30.05 1.75
N VAL A 714 -19.15 29.42 2.18
CA VAL A 714 -18.24 28.67 1.28
C VAL A 714 -17.88 27.30 1.83
N ALA A 715 -17.78 26.30 0.96
CA ALA A 715 -17.23 25.00 1.31
C ALA A 715 -15.73 24.96 1.07
N ILE A 716 -14.98 24.42 2.03
CA ILE A 716 -13.51 24.30 1.94
C ILE A 716 -12.99 22.88 2.18
N GLY A 717 -13.88 21.93 2.49
CA GLY A 717 -13.49 20.60 2.94
C GLY A 717 -14.64 19.61 3.02
N LEU A 718 -14.35 18.45 3.59
CA LEU A 718 -15.31 17.40 3.94
C LEU A 718 -15.26 17.12 5.44
N VAL A 719 -16.39 16.71 6.02
CA VAL A 719 -16.52 16.23 7.40
C VAL A 719 -17.03 14.81 7.35
N ASP A 720 -16.30 13.88 7.98
CA ASP A 720 -16.73 12.47 8.07
C ASP A 720 -17.74 12.31 9.22
N ARG A 721 -18.89 11.69 8.90
CA ARG A 721 -19.97 11.42 9.84
C ARG A 721 -20.30 9.92 9.82
N PRO A 722 -19.44 9.07 10.41
CA PRO A 722 -19.61 7.62 10.34
C PRO A 722 -20.89 7.15 11.04
N PHE A 723 -21.26 7.73 12.17
CA PHE A 723 -22.49 7.40 12.89
C PHE A 723 -23.75 7.70 12.05
N GLU A 724 -23.78 8.85 11.37
CA GLU A 724 -24.87 9.21 10.45
C GLU A 724 -24.69 8.60 9.04
N GLN A 725 -23.63 7.83 8.82
CA GLN A 725 -23.32 7.11 7.59
C GLN A 725 -23.28 8.02 6.35
N ARG A 726 -22.73 9.23 6.52
CA ARG A 726 -22.60 10.22 5.43
C ARG A 726 -21.33 11.05 5.55
N ARG A 727 -21.08 11.86 4.53
CA ARG A 727 -20.05 12.90 4.56
C ARG A 727 -20.71 14.22 4.23
N ASP A 728 -20.42 15.22 5.05
CA ASP A 728 -20.96 16.57 4.86
C ASP A 728 -19.85 17.47 4.29
N ARG A 729 -20.22 18.52 3.57
CA ARG A 729 -19.29 19.59 3.17
C ARG A 729 -18.91 20.37 4.42
N LEU A 730 -17.63 20.72 4.58
CA LEU A 730 -17.17 21.65 5.60
C LEU A 730 -17.54 23.07 5.15
N MET A 731 -18.70 23.52 5.58
CA MET A 731 -19.25 24.85 5.29
C MET A 731 -18.74 25.87 6.31
N LEU A 732 -18.24 27.01 5.82
CA LEU A 732 -17.95 28.18 6.63
C LEU A 732 -18.97 29.27 6.34
N VAL A 733 -19.60 29.81 7.38
CA VAL A 733 -20.56 30.92 7.29
C VAL A 733 -19.87 32.19 7.77
N LEU A 734 -19.39 33.00 6.84
CA LEU A 734 -18.53 34.16 7.13
C LEU A 734 -19.28 35.50 7.13
N GLY A 735 -20.56 35.50 6.75
CA GLY A 735 -21.38 36.71 6.68
C GLY A 735 -21.93 37.23 8.00
N ALA A 736 -21.72 36.48 9.11
CA ALA A 736 -22.27 36.74 10.44
C ALA A 736 -21.15 36.79 11.51
N GLY A 737 -21.49 36.64 12.80
CA GLY A 737 -20.54 36.72 13.93
C GLY A 737 -19.41 35.67 13.95
N GLN A 738 -19.30 34.81 12.93
CA GLN A 738 -18.23 33.83 12.74
C GLN A 738 -17.28 34.19 11.57
N GLY A 739 -17.31 35.43 11.06
CA GLY A 739 -16.50 35.83 9.89
C GLY A 739 -14.97 35.83 10.12
N ASN A 740 -14.51 35.96 11.36
CA ASN A 740 -13.10 35.80 11.69
C ASN A 740 -12.72 34.32 11.84
N VAL A 741 -11.58 33.92 11.26
CA VAL A 741 -11.18 32.51 11.13
C VAL A 741 -9.81 32.25 11.77
N ALA A 742 -9.72 31.22 12.61
CA ALA A 742 -8.47 30.65 13.08
C ALA A 742 -8.18 29.33 12.37
N ILE A 743 -6.97 29.17 11.84
CA ILE A 743 -6.47 27.90 11.29
C ILE A 743 -5.25 27.47 12.10
N VAL A 744 -5.41 26.44 12.93
CA VAL A 744 -4.36 26.00 13.87
C VAL A 744 -3.90 24.61 13.53
N GLY A 745 -2.58 24.37 13.50
CA GLY A 745 -2.03 23.06 13.15
C GLY A 745 -0.51 22.99 13.29
N GLY A 746 0.03 21.82 13.62
CA GLY A 746 1.47 21.62 13.72
C GLY A 746 2.23 21.90 12.41
N PRO A 747 3.57 21.83 12.41
CA PRO A 747 4.36 21.90 11.18
C PRO A 747 3.85 20.92 10.11
N GLN A 748 3.78 21.37 8.85
CA GLN A 748 3.33 20.58 7.69
C GLN A 748 1.92 19.95 7.82
N SER A 749 1.06 20.46 8.70
CA SER A 749 -0.34 19.99 8.86
C SER A 749 -1.29 20.47 7.75
N GLY A 750 -0.88 21.41 6.90
CA GLY A 750 -1.70 21.96 5.82
C GLY A 750 -2.30 23.35 6.07
N LYS A 751 -1.83 24.11 7.09
CA LYS A 751 -2.32 25.46 7.42
C LYS A 751 -2.40 26.42 6.23
N SER A 752 -1.28 26.64 5.56
CA SER A 752 -1.19 27.53 4.39
C SER A 752 -2.05 27.04 3.23
N THR A 753 -2.19 25.72 3.08
CA THR A 753 -3.10 25.12 2.10
C THR A 753 -4.56 25.44 2.44
N ALA A 754 -4.98 25.33 3.70
CA ALA A 754 -6.32 25.70 4.14
C ALA A 754 -6.63 27.19 3.92
N ALA A 755 -5.67 28.08 4.23
CA ALA A 755 -5.81 29.52 3.96
C ALA A 755 -5.98 29.81 2.46
N LYS A 756 -5.18 29.15 1.60
CA LYS A 756 -5.35 29.23 0.13
C LYS A 756 -6.68 28.67 -0.33
N THR A 757 -7.12 27.54 0.19
CA THR A 757 -8.39 26.92 -0.17
C THR A 757 -9.56 27.83 0.17
N LEU A 758 -9.53 28.48 1.33
CA LEU A 758 -10.50 29.51 1.69
C LEU A 758 -10.49 30.69 0.70
N ALA A 759 -9.30 31.23 0.40
CA ALA A 759 -9.15 32.33 -0.54
C ALA A 759 -9.70 32.00 -1.95
N VAL A 760 -9.37 30.81 -2.46
CA VAL A 760 -9.88 30.34 -3.76
C VAL A 760 -11.38 30.07 -3.72
N ALA A 761 -11.90 29.49 -2.64
CA ALA A 761 -13.33 29.22 -2.51
C ALA A 761 -14.14 30.51 -2.52
N LEU A 762 -13.70 31.56 -1.82
CA LEU A 762 -14.27 32.90 -1.88
C LEU A 762 -14.18 33.49 -3.28
N ALA A 763 -13.00 33.48 -3.90
CA ALA A 763 -12.78 34.03 -5.25
C ALA A 763 -13.60 33.33 -6.34
N ALA A 764 -13.80 32.02 -6.21
CA ALA A 764 -14.56 31.22 -7.17
C ALA A 764 -16.08 31.38 -7.03
N THR A 765 -16.57 31.89 -5.89
CA THR A 765 -18.01 31.98 -5.60
C THR A 765 -18.53 33.41 -5.52
N HIS A 766 -17.66 34.42 -5.45
CA HIS A 766 -18.02 35.82 -5.27
C HIS A 766 -17.40 36.70 -6.35
N HIS A 767 -17.98 37.88 -6.60
CA HIS A 767 -17.41 38.86 -7.51
C HIS A 767 -16.20 39.58 -6.86
N PRO A 768 -15.15 40.00 -7.60
CA PRO A 768 -14.02 40.78 -7.06
C PRO A 768 -14.42 42.09 -6.36
N HIS A 769 -15.58 42.66 -6.69
CA HIS A 769 -16.15 43.80 -5.97
C HIS A 769 -16.84 43.39 -4.66
N ASP A 770 -17.34 42.16 -4.52
CA ASP A 770 -18.02 41.72 -3.31
C ASP A 770 -17.04 41.19 -2.25
N VAL A 771 -15.89 40.65 -2.68
CA VAL A 771 -14.87 40.11 -1.78
C VAL A 771 -13.48 40.56 -2.21
N GLN A 772 -12.71 41.12 -1.27
CA GLN A 772 -11.29 41.46 -1.45
C GLN A 772 -10.42 40.74 -0.43
N LEU A 773 -9.23 40.34 -0.85
CA LEU A 773 -8.29 39.55 -0.07
C LEU A 773 -6.95 40.29 0.04
N TYR A 774 -6.46 40.45 1.26
CA TYR A 774 -5.14 41.00 1.57
C TYR A 774 -4.35 39.99 2.39
N CYS A 775 -3.20 39.55 1.88
CA CYS A 775 -2.44 38.45 2.45
C CYS A 775 -1.11 38.93 3.05
N LEU A 776 -0.84 38.51 4.27
CA LEU A 776 0.42 38.68 4.98
C LEU A 776 1.08 37.30 5.16
N ASP A 777 2.16 37.03 4.42
CA ASP A 777 2.78 35.72 4.32
C ASP A 777 4.07 35.63 5.16
N PHE A 778 3.91 35.03 6.35
CA PHE A 778 5.00 34.71 7.28
C PHE A 778 5.16 33.19 7.47
N GLY A 779 4.46 32.39 6.66
CA GLY A 779 4.42 30.93 6.71
C GLY A 779 5.40 30.22 5.76
N GLY A 780 6.17 30.99 4.97
CA GLY A 780 7.19 30.48 4.05
C GLY A 780 6.96 30.78 2.57
N GLY A 781 6.20 31.84 2.22
CA GLY A 781 5.96 32.24 0.84
C GLY A 781 4.83 31.47 0.15
N ALA A 782 4.04 30.71 0.91
CA ALA A 782 3.03 29.81 0.40
C ALA A 782 1.81 30.52 -0.20
N LEU A 783 1.54 31.78 0.18
CA LEU A 783 0.43 32.61 -0.29
C LEU A 783 0.77 33.44 -1.52
N SER A 784 2.04 33.59 -1.89
CA SER A 784 2.50 34.37 -3.06
C SER A 784 1.73 34.05 -4.36
N ALA A 785 1.39 32.77 -4.58
CA ALA A 785 0.63 32.32 -5.75
C ALA A 785 -0.81 32.87 -5.81
N LEU A 786 -1.38 33.36 -4.69
CA LEU A 786 -2.71 33.97 -4.67
C LEU A 786 -2.75 35.33 -5.38
N GLN A 787 -1.61 36.01 -5.56
CA GLN A 787 -1.52 37.27 -6.32
C GLN A 787 -2.08 37.14 -7.75
N ALA A 788 -2.15 35.91 -8.28
CA ALA A 788 -2.76 35.64 -9.57
C ALA A 788 -4.30 35.82 -9.58
N LEU A 789 -4.98 35.90 -8.43
CA LEU A 789 -6.44 36.04 -8.38
C LEU A 789 -6.86 37.52 -8.47
N PRO A 790 -7.93 37.86 -9.22
CA PRO A 790 -8.41 39.25 -9.30
C PRO A 790 -8.97 39.79 -7.97
N HIS A 791 -9.37 38.91 -7.04
CA HIS A 791 -9.84 39.27 -5.71
C HIS A 791 -8.72 39.66 -4.74
N VAL A 792 -7.45 39.45 -5.11
CA VAL A 792 -6.31 39.71 -4.21
C VAL A 792 -5.71 41.07 -4.52
N GLY A 793 -5.83 42.00 -3.57
CA GLY A 793 -5.29 43.35 -3.70
C GLY A 793 -3.79 43.42 -3.38
N THR A 794 -3.31 42.62 -2.42
CA THR A 794 -1.89 42.56 -2.06
C THR A 794 -1.52 41.23 -1.42
N VAL A 795 -0.30 40.76 -1.69
CA VAL A 795 0.40 39.75 -0.90
C VAL A 795 1.74 40.33 -0.44
N ALA A 796 1.95 40.45 0.87
CA ALA A 796 3.16 41.01 1.46
C ALA A 796 3.88 39.97 2.32
N GLY A 797 5.19 39.82 2.15
CA GLY A 797 6.01 38.91 2.96
C GLY A 797 6.89 39.64 3.97
N ARG A 798 7.77 38.89 4.64
CA ARG A 798 8.82 39.41 5.55
C ARG A 798 9.69 40.51 4.92
N GLY A 799 9.95 40.42 3.61
CA GLY A 799 10.78 41.40 2.89
C GLY A 799 10.10 42.76 2.67
N ASP A 800 8.77 42.83 2.77
CA ASP A 800 7.97 43.98 2.34
C ASP A 800 7.43 44.76 3.54
N ALA A 801 8.30 45.12 4.48
CA ALA A 801 7.89 45.71 5.77
C ALA A 801 7.01 46.96 5.64
N ASP A 802 7.26 47.81 4.64
CA ASP A 802 6.44 48.99 4.36
C ASP A 802 5.06 48.59 3.84
N LEU A 803 4.98 47.56 2.97
CA LEU A 803 3.71 47.05 2.45
C LEU A 803 2.87 46.41 3.55
N VAL A 804 3.48 45.68 4.48
CA VAL A 804 2.80 45.11 5.66
C VAL A 804 2.18 46.22 6.51
N ARG A 805 2.97 47.23 6.90
CA ARG A 805 2.47 48.38 7.68
C ARG A 805 1.36 49.12 6.96
N ARG A 806 1.55 49.38 5.66
CA ARG A 806 0.57 50.10 4.83
C ARG A 806 -0.73 49.30 4.68
N THR A 807 -0.66 47.99 4.48
CA THR A 807 -1.86 47.13 4.37
C THR A 807 -2.71 47.21 5.62
N VAL A 808 -2.10 47.11 6.81
CA VAL A 808 -2.84 47.23 8.07
C VAL A 808 -3.43 48.64 8.24
N ALA A 809 -2.68 49.68 7.88
CA ALA A 809 -3.17 51.06 7.94
C ALA A 809 -4.35 51.32 6.98
N GLU A 810 -4.31 50.79 5.76
CA GLU A 810 -5.40 50.89 4.77
C GLU A 810 -6.70 50.28 5.31
N LEU A 811 -6.60 49.10 5.95
CA LEU A 811 -7.77 48.44 6.52
C LEU A 811 -8.34 49.20 7.71
N HIS A 812 -7.50 49.83 8.53
CA HIS A 812 -7.97 50.74 9.59
C HIS A 812 -8.68 51.96 9.01
N ALA A 813 -8.10 52.59 7.99
CA ALA A 813 -8.72 53.72 7.30
C ALA A 813 -10.09 53.34 6.70
N LEU A 814 -10.20 52.13 6.12
CA LEU A 814 -11.45 51.60 5.61
C LEU A 814 -12.50 51.42 6.71
N VAL A 815 -12.12 50.84 7.85
CA VAL A 815 -13.00 50.67 9.02
C VAL A 815 -13.53 52.03 9.49
N SER A 816 -12.66 53.02 9.69
CA SER A 816 -13.05 54.37 10.09
C SER A 816 -13.95 55.07 9.05
N ALA A 817 -13.65 54.93 7.76
CA ALA A 817 -14.45 55.49 6.68
C ALA A 817 -15.87 54.87 6.64
N ARG A 818 -15.97 53.55 6.84
CA ARG A 818 -17.25 52.85 6.89
C ARG A 818 -18.06 53.21 8.13
N GLU A 819 -17.43 53.37 9.29
CA GLU A 819 -18.12 53.80 10.51
C GLU A 819 -18.79 55.18 10.33
N ALA A 820 -18.04 56.14 9.77
CA ALA A 820 -18.58 57.46 9.45
C ALA A 820 -19.71 57.39 8.41
N ARG A 821 -19.56 56.53 7.39
CA ARG A 821 -20.56 56.32 6.33
C ARG A 821 -21.84 55.67 6.84
N PHE A 822 -21.74 54.62 7.67
CA PHE A 822 -22.88 53.93 8.26
C PHE A 822 -23.70 54.90 9.12
N THR A 823 -23.00 55.73 9.89
CA THR A 823 -23.61 56.78 10.70
C THR A 823 -24.34 57.80 9.83
N THR A 824 -23.71 58.26 8.74
CA THR A 824 -24.27 59.29 7.84
C THR A 824 -25.47 58.78 7.04
N LEU A 825 -25.41 57.54 6.55
CA LEU A 825 -26.44 56.94 5.69
C LEU A 825 -27.53 56.16 6.48
N GLY A 826 -27.40 56.10 7.80
CA GLY A 826 -28.32 55.36 8.67
C GLY A 826 -28.33 53.85 8.41
N ILE A 827 -27.17 53.26 8.13
CA ILE A 827 -27.03 51.82 7.87
C ILE A 827 -26.78 51.11 9.20
N GLY A 828 -27.67 50.21 9.60
CA GLY A 828 -27.61 49.56 10.90
C GLY A 828 -26.79 48.27 10.92
N SER A 829 -26.46 47.70 9.77
CA SER A 829 -25.74 46.42 9.69
C SER A 829 -25.03 46.19 8.35
N MET A 830 -24.01 45.33 8.35
CA MET A 830 -23.30 44.95 7.12
C MET A 830 -24.21 44.25 6.07
N PRO A 831 -25.17 43.36 6.43
CA PRO A 831 -26.12 42.82 5.46
C PRO A 831 -26.95 43.90 4.74
N GLU A 832 -27.40 44.93 5.46
CA GLU A 832 -28.08 46.08 4.88
C GLU A 832 -27.15 46.86 3.94
N TYR A 833 -25.90 47.11 4.37
CA TYR A 833 -24.88 47.74 3.54
C TYR A 833 -24.65 47.00 2.22
N ARG A 834 -24.48 45.67 2.26
CA ARG A 834 -24.31 44.82 1.06
C ARG A 834 -25.50 44.90 0.11
N ALA A 835 -26.72 45.03 0.64
CA ALA A 835 -27.94 45.14 -0.17
C ALA A 835 -28.03 46.51 -0.87
N ARG A 836 -27.82 47.60 -0.12
CA ARG A 836 -27.82 48.97 -0.67
C ARG A 836 -26.70 49.21 -1.68
N ARG A 837 -25.51 48.67 -1.43
CA ARG A 837 -24.39 48.71 -2.39
C ARG A 837 -24.73 48.00 -3.69
N ARG A 838 -25.34 46.81 -3.63
CA ARG A 838 -25.81 46.07 -4.83
C ARG A 838 -26.92 46.82 -5.58
N ALA A 839 -27.69 47.67 -4.90
CA ALA A 839 -28.68 48.55 -5.52
C ALA A 839 -28.06 49.81 -6.16
N GLY A 840 -26.78 50.11 -5.88
CA GLY A 840 -26.08 51.27 -6.43
C GLY A 840 -26.29 52.58 -5.66
N ASP A 841 -26.71 52.51 -4.39
CA ASP A 841 -27.04 53.70 -3.57
C ASP A 841 -25.82 54.61 -3.28
N PHE A 842 -24.61 54.03 -3.29
CA PHE A 842 -23.35 54.75 -3.07
C PHE A 842 -22.19 53.96 -3.70
N ASP A 843 -21.07 54.65 -3.90
CA ASP A 843 -19.85 54.04 -4.43
C ASP A 843 -18.88 53.66 -3.30
N ASP A 844 -18.52 52.38 -3.28
CA ASP A 844 -17.48 51.84 -2.41
C ASP A 844 -16.71 50.77 -3.19
N PRO A 845 -15.41 51.00 -3.44
CA PRO A 845 -14.61 50.05 -4.22
C PRO A 845 -14.43 48.72 -3.47
N PHE A 846 -14.74 48.67 -2.17
CA PHE A 846 -14.65 47.48 -1.33
C PHE A 846 -16.03 46.86 -1.03
N GLY A 847 -16.04 45.54 -0.90
CA GLY A 847 -17.12 44.72 -0.34
C GLY A 847 -16.69 44.17 1.02
N ASP A 848 -16.74 42.85 1.20
CA ASP A 848 -16.16 42.20 2.38
C ASP A 848 -14.67 41.97 2.19
N VAL A 849 -13.88 42.49 3.13
CA VAL A 849 -12.42 42.47 3.06
C VAL A 849 -11.86 41.45 4.03
N PHE A 850 -11.04 40.53 3.54
CA PHE A 850 -10.38 39.51 4.35
C PHE A 850 -8.88 39.77 4.46
N LEU A 851 -8.41 39.98 5.69
CA LEU A 851 -6.99 40.01 6.02
C LEU A 851 -6.53 38.61 6.41
N ILE A 852 -5.75 37.97 5.55
CA ILE A 852 -5.21 36.61 5.75
C ILE A 852 -3.76 36.70 6.23
N ILE A 853 -3.49 36.22 7.44
CA ILE A 853 -2.16 36.23 8.06
C ILE A 853 -1.71 34.79 8.24
N ASP A 854 -0.76 34.33 7.41
CA ASP A 854 -0.16 33.00 7.55
C ASP A 854 1.11 33.07 8.40
N GLY A 855 1.13 32.41 9.56
CA GLY A 855 2.28 32.42 10.48
C GLY A 855 2.22 33.50 11.55
N TRP A 856 1.19 33.47 12.40
CA TRP A 856 0.94 34.48 13.46
C TRP A 856 2.12 34.70 14.42
N SER A 857 2.79 33.63 14.87
CA SER A 857 3.94 33.76 15.77
C SER A 857 5.10 34.53 15.12
N THR A 858 5.33 34.33 13.82
CA THR A 858 6.40 35.00 13.08
C THR A 858 6.06 36.45 12.82
N PHE A 859 4.81 36.74 12.42
CA PHE A 859 4.31 38.11 12.31
C PHE A 859 4.49 38.89 13.61
N ARG A 860 4.11 38.32 14.76
CA ARG A 860 4.26 38.98 16.07
C ARG A 860 5.72 39.24 16.44
N GLY A 861 6.63 38.32 16.10
CA GLY A 861 8.06 38.50 16.37
C GLY A 861 8.70 39.64 15.57
N GLU A 862 8.20 39.93 14.37
CA GLU A 862 8.76 40.96 13.48
C GLU A 862 8.00 42.29 13.51
N PHE A 863 6.69 42.25 13.76
CA PHE A 863 5.77 43.39 13.70
C PHE A 863 4.95 43.51 14.98
N GLU A 864 5.59 43.39 16.15
CA GLU A 864 4.92 43.44 17.46
C GLU A 864 4.02 44.67 17.63
N SER A 865 4.43 45.82 17.11
CA SER A 865 3.65 47.08 17.17
C SER A 865 2.33 47.04 16.40
N LEU A 866 2.16 46.11 15.45
CA LEU A 866 0.93 45.95 14.67
C LEU A 866 -0.07 44.98 15.32
N GLU A 867 0.35 44.16 16.28
CA GLU A 867 -0.54 43.20 16.97
C GLU A 867 -1.79 43.87 17.59
N PRO A 868 -1.70 45.00 18.31
CA PRO A 868 -2.88 45.70 18.82
C PRO A 868 -3.81 46.18 17.69
N SER A 869 -3.23 46.62 16.57
CA SER A 869 -3.99 47.09 15.41
C SER A 869 -4.76 45.96 14.74
N ILE A 870 -4.16 44.77 14.58
CA ILE A 870 -4.87 43.59 14.07
C ILE A 870 -5.97 43.14 15.03
N THR A 871 -5.70 43.20 16.34
CA THR A 871 -6.70 42.85 17.35
C THR A 871 -7.90 43.79 17.29
N ALA A 872 -7.67 45.10 17.13
CA ALA A 872 -8.75 46.07 16.94
C ALA A 872 -9.58 45.81 15.67
N LEU A 873 -8.93 45.45 14.55
CA LEU A 873 -9.65 45.02 13.33
C LEU A 873 -10.51 43.79 13.58
N ALA A 874 -10.03 42.79 14.32
CA ALA A 874 -10.83 41.61 14.63
C ALA A 874 -12.03 41.92 15.55
N VAL A 875 -11.90 42.86 16.48
CA VAL A 875 -12.97 43.27 17.41
C VAL A 875 -14.04 44.11 16.72
N GLN A 876 -13.64 45.13 15.94
CA GLN A 876 -14.54 46.14 15.38
C GLN A 876 -14.86 45.91 13.90
N GLY A 877 -13.98 45.24 13.16
CA GLY A 877 -14.08 45.11 11.70
C GLY A 877 -15.25 44.25 11.24
N LEU A 878 -15.65 43.23 12.01
CA LEU A 878 -16.71 42.29 11.62
C LEU A 878 -18.04 42.99 11.31
N SER A 879 -18.44 43.99 12.10
CA SER A 879 -19.67 44.77 11.89
C SER A 879 -19.61 45.69 10.66
N LEU A 880 -18.40 45.95 10.17
CA LEU A 880 -18.08 46.85 9.06
C LEU A 880 -17.53 46.09 7.83
N GLY A 881 -17.65 44.76 7.80
CA GLY A 881 -17.25 43.93 6.67
C GLY A 881 -15.74 43.74 6.50
N VAL A 882 -14.97 43.82 7.58
CA VAL A 882 -13.54 43.51 7.62
C VAL A 882 -13.32 42.29 8.50
N HIS A 883 -12.75 41.23 7.92
CA HIS A 883 -12.59 39.90 8.51
C HIS A 883 -11.12 39.58 8.66
N VAL A 884 -10.76 38.90 9.75
CA VAL A 884 -9.38 38.46 10.00
C VAL A 884 -9.31 36.94 9.95
N VAL A 885 -8.41 36.42 9.11
CA VAL A 885 -8.05 35.01 9.01
C VAL A 885 -6.61 34.86 9.49
N ALA A 886 -6.36 34.10 10.55
CA ALA A 886 -5.02 33.94 11.10
C ALA A 886 -4.64 32.46 11.23
N THR A 887 -3.41 32.12 10.84
CA THR A 887 -2.85 30.77 11.03
C THR A 887 -1.81 30.74 12.15
N ALA A 888 -1.83 29.70 12.97
CA ALA A 888 -0.88 29.52 14.08
C ALA A 888 -0.49 28.04 14.24
N SER A 889 0.66 27.75 14.85
CA SER A 889 1.04 26.35 15.08
C SER A 889 0.36 25.74 16.31
N ARG A 890 -0.03 26.59 17.26
CA ARG A 890 -0.68 26.24 18.52
C ARG A 890 -1.74 27.26 18.90
N TRP A 891 -2.76 26.82 19.63
CA TRP A 891 -3.80 27.72 20.15
C TRP A 891 -3.28 28.73 21.17
N ALA A 892 -2.17 28.43 21.85
CA ALA A 892 -1.55 29.31 22.84
C ALA A 892 -0.80 30.51 22.22
N GLU A 893 -0.52 30.49 20.90
CA GLU A 893 0.13 31.61 20.21
C GLU A 893 -0.80 32.82 20.06
N PHE A 894 -2.11 32.59 20.06
CA PHE A 894 -3.12 33.65 20.08
C PHE A 894 -3.35 34.13 21.51
N ARG A 895 -3.14 35.43 21.75
CA ARG A 895 -3.50 36.05 23.03
C ARG A 895 -5.03 36.00 23.24
N PRO A 896 -5.53 35.90 24.48
CA PRO A 896 -6.96 35.76 24.76
C PRO A 896 -7.85 36.78 24.05
N ALA A 897 -7.48 38.07 24.11
CA ALA A 897 -8.25 39.16 23.50
C ALA A 897 -8.45 39.01 21.97
N PHE A 898 -7.45 38.46 21.27
CA PHE A 898 -7.55 38.21 19.83
C PHE A 898 -8.24 36.87 19.55
N LYS A 899 -7.88 35.83 20.31
CA LYS A 899 -8.40 34.46 20.17
C LYS A 899 -9.92 34.39 20.33
N ASP A 900 -10.48 35.16 21.27
CA ASP A 900 -11.92 35.18 21.52
C ASP A 900 -12.72 35.81 20.36
N GLN A 901 -12.06 36.61 19.51
CA GLN A 901 -12.67 37.18 18.30
C GLN A 901 -12.62 36.22 17.10
N LEU A 902 -11.86 35.11 17.17
CA LEU A 902 -11.77 34.11 16.10
C LEU A 902 -12.91 33.09 16.25
N GLY A 903 -14.07 33.45 15.70
CA GLY A 903 -15.32 32.68 15.82
C GLY A 903 -15.28 31.34 15.06
N THR A 904 -14.82 31.34 13.82
CA THR A 904 -14.62 30.11 13.03
C THR A 904 -13.28 29.49 13.39
N ARG A 905 -13.27 28.23 13.83
CA ARG A 905 -12.05 27.54 14.27
C ARG A 905 -11.83 26.26 13.47
N ILE A 906 -10.72 26.20 12.76
CA ILE A 906 -10.27 25.03 11.99
C ILE A 906 -9.02 24.48 12.68
N GLU A 907 -9.18 23.39 13.42
CA GLU A 907 -8.07 22.70 14.05
C GLU A 907 -7.60 21.55 13.16
N LEU A 908 -6.43 21.70 12.54
CA LEU A 908 -5.72 20.65 11.83
C LEU A 908 -4.87 19.83 12.82
N ARG A 909 -4.26 18.75 12.34
CA ARG A 909 -3.34 17.93 13.12
C ARG A 909 -2.33 18.79 13.91
N LEU A 910 -2.44 18.77 15.24
CA LEU A 910 -1.56 19.49 16.16
C LEU A 910 -0.25 18.74 16.40
N GLY A 911 0.79 19.47 16.79
CA GLY A 911 2.05 18.86 17.24
C GLY A 911 1.92 18.20 18.62
N ASP A 912 1.17 18.84 19.53
CA ASP A 912 0.77 18.27 20.81
C ASP A 912 -0.77 18.16 20.88
N PRO A 913 -1.34 16.95 20.79
CA PRO A 913 -2.78 16.74 20.91
C PRO A 913 -3.40 17.19 22.23
N ALA A 914 -2.62 17.35 23.31
CA ALA A 914 -3.14 17.82 24.60
C ALA A 914 -3.60 19.29 24.56
N GLU A 915 -3.07 20.07 23.61
CA GLU A 915 -3.44 21.46 23.35
C GLU A 915 -4.71 21.61 22.50
N SER A 916 -5.34 20.51 22.07
CA SER A 916 -6.60 20.55 21.31
C SER A 916 -7.70 21.24 22.09
N GLU A 917 -8.41 22.15 21.40
CA GLU A 917 -9.63 22.80 21.89
C GLU A 917 -10.90 22.11 21.43
N MET A 918 -10.80 21.19 20.46
CA MET A 918 -11.93 20.45 19.92
C MET A 918 -12.18 19.17 20.75
N ASP A 919 -11.25 18.22 20.70
CA ASP A 919 -11.31 16.97 21.46
C ASP A 919 -9.90 16.37 21.61
N ARG A 920 -9.37 16.42 22.84
CA ARG A 920 -8.01 15.95 23.15
C ARG A 920 -7.81 14.45 22.92
N LYS A 921 -8.85 13.62 23.08
CA LYS A 921 -8.75 12.16 22.87
C LYS A 921 -8.70 11.87 21.38
N ARG A 922 -9.59 12.49 20.59
CA ARG A 922 -9.61 12.33 19.13
C ARG A 922 -8.41 12.97 18.44
N ALA A 923 -7.90 14.10 18.93
CA ALA A 923 -6.71 14.73 18.36
C ALA A 923 -5.47 13.82 18.38
N ARG A 924 -5.35 12.94 19.39
CA ARG A 924 -4.26 11.95 19.45
C ARG A 924 -4.32 10.93 18.31
N GLN A 925 -5.51 10.61 17.83
CA GLN A 925 -5.72 9.65 16.75
C GLN A 925 -5.29 10.22 15.39
N LEU A 926 -5.24 11.56 15.24
CA LEU A 926 -4.81 12.23 14.01
C LEU A 926 -3.27 12.29 13.83
N GLY A 927 -2.47 11.87 14.82
CA GLY A 927 -1.01 12.03 14.78
C GLY A 927 -0.32 11.39 13.55
N GLN A 928 -0.88 10.29 13.04
CA GLN A 928 -0.35 9.55 11.88
C GLN A 928 -1.02 9.93 10.55
N CYS A 929 -2.01 10.82 10.58
CA CYS A 929 -2.77 11.21 9.39
C CYS A 929 -1.99 12.15 8.46
N ALA A 930 -2.37 12.11 7.18
CA ALA A 930 -1.84 13.00 6.13
C ALA A 930 -2.18 14.49 6.40
N PRO A 931 -1.44 15.43 5.80
CA PRO A 931 -1.75 16.85 5.87
C PRO A 931 -3.18 17.17 5.39
N GLY A 932 -3.78 18.21 5.94
CA GLY A 932 -5.16 18.62 5.65
C GLY A 932 -6.21 17.95 6.54
N ARG A 933 -5.83 16.98 7.38
CA ARG A 933 -6.70 16.37 8.39
C ARG A 933 -6.81 17.22 9.65
N GLY A 934 -8.00 17.22 10.23
CA GLY A 934 -8.32 18.01 11.42
C GLY A 934 -9.56 17.52 12.15
N LEU A 935 -10.03 18.32 13.12
CA LEU A 935 -11.26 18.11 13.86
C LEU A 935 -12.21 19.31 13.74
N THR A 936 -13.50 19.01 13.65
CA THR A 936 -14.56 20.00 13.88
C THR A 936 -14.76 20.23 15.38
N ARG A 937 -15.56 21.24 15.73
CA ARG A 937 -15.93 21.54 17.13
C ARG A 937 -16.68 20.40 17.82
N GLU A 938 -17.42 19.59 17.06
CA GLU A 938 -18.08 18.38 17.56
C GLU A 938 -17.13 17.17 17.66
N GLY A 939 -15.83 17.39 17.43
CA GLY A 939 -14.80 16.36 17.44
C GLY A 939 -14.88 15.43 16.23
N ARG A 940 -15.51 15.80 15.12
CA ARG A 940 -15.57 14.97 13.91
C ARG A 940 -14.33 15.19 13.04
N GLU A 941 -13.85 14.14 12.39
CA GLU A 941 -12.72 14.28 11.46
C GLU A 941 -13.13 15.13 10.25
N LEU A 942 -12.27 16.08 9.89
CA LEU A 942 -12.39 16.87 8.67
C LEU A 942 -11.19 16.67 7.75
N LEU A 943 -11.40 16.94 6.47
CA LEU A 943 -10.37 17.04 5.44
C LEU A 943 -10.52 18.36 4.70
N ILE A 944 -9.48 19.18 4.74
CA ILE A 944 -9.34 20.38 3.91
C ILE A 944 -9.04 19.97 2.46
N THR A 945 -9.77 20.55 1.53
CA THR A 945 -9.53 20.34 0.09
C THR A 945 -8.30 21.11 -0.40
N LEU A 946 -7.74 20.68 -1.52
CA LEU A 946 -6.66 21.38 -2.21
C LEU A 946 -7.22 22.57 -3.00
N PRO A 947 -6.52 23.71 -3.07
CA PRO A 947 -6.97 24.94 -3.73
C PRO A 947 -6.90 24.81 -5.26
N ARG A 948 -7.69 23.90 -5.82
CA ARG A 948 -7.70 23.51 -7.24
C ARG A 948 -9.12 23.38 -7.76
N LEU A 949 -9.34 23.94 -8.95
CA LEU A 949 -10.60 23.84 -9.67
C LEU A 949 -10.53 22.94 -10.91
N ASP A 950 -9.36 22.31 -11.15
CA ASP A 950 -9.10 21.45 -12.32
C ASP A 950 -9.36 19.95 -12.07
N GLY A 951 -10.02 19.59 -10.95
CA GLY A 951 -10.38 18.21 -10.61
C GLY A 951 -9.21 17.30 -10.25
N THR A 952 -7.97 17.80 -10.16
CA THR A 952 -6.79 16.96 -9.90
C THR A 952 -6.56 16.80 -8.38
N PRO A 953 -6.61 15.58 -7.80
CA PRO A 953 -6.42 15.34 -6.37
C PRO A 953 -4.92 15.27 -5.97
N SER A 954 -4.09 16.22 -6.41
CA SER A 954 -2.65 16.25 -6.08
C SER A 954 -2.17 17.63 -5.63
N ASP A 955 -1.31 17.64 -4.62
CA ASP A 955 -0.63 18.81 -4.07
C ASP A 955 0.54 19.31 -4.95
N THR A 956 0.90 18.56 -5.98
CA THR A 956 1.92 18.96 -6.95
C THR A 956 1.41 20.06 -7.90
N GLY A 957 2.24 21.07 -8.14
CA GLY A 957 1.92 22.14 -9.11
C GLY A 957 0.78 23.09 -8.69
N ILE A 958 0.49 23.24 -7.38
CA ILE A 958 -0.54 24.16 -6.89
C ILE A 958 -0.38 25.59 -7.44
N GLY A 959 0.85 26.11 -7.53
CA GLY A 959 1.10 27.46 -8.06
C GLY A 959 0.63 27.64 -9.50
N ALA A 960 0.92 26.68 -10.37
CA ALA A 960 0.46 26.69 -11.76
C ALA A 960 -1.07 26.53 -11.86
N ALA A 961 -1.67 25.72 -10.98
CA ALA A 961 -3.12 25.59 -10.91
C ALA A 961 -3.79 26.91 -10.51
N LEU A 962 -3.25 27.62 -9.51
CA LEU A 962 -3.73 28.93 -9.08
C LEU A 962 -3.59 30.00 -10.16
N ALA A 963 -2.48 29.99 -10.90
CA ALA A 963 -2.29 30.90 -12.03
C ALA A 963 -3.40 30.72 -13.08
N ARG A 964 -3.72 29.47 -13.44
CA ARG A 964 -4.84 29.16 -14.36
C ARG A 964 -6.20 29.57 -13.80
N VAL A 965 -6.43 29.38 -12.51
CA VAL A 965 -7.66 29.88 -11.85
C VAL A 965 -7.73 31.40 -11.99
N GLY A 966 -6.63 32.11 -11.73
CA GLY A 966 -6.52 33.55 -11.90
C GLY A 966 -6.81 34.02 -13.33
N GLU A 967 -6.23 33.37 -14.34
CA GLU A 967 -6.51 33.62 -15.76
C GLU A 967 -8.00 33.42 -16.08
N THR A 968 -8.59 32.34 -15.57
CA THR A 968 -10.01 32.01 -15.78
C THR A 968 -10.92 33.08 -15.16
N LEU A 969 -10.66 33.47 -13.91
CA LEU A 969 -11.47 34.49 -13.22
C LEU A 969 -11.30 35.88 -13.83
N ARG A 970 -10.09 36.26 -14.29
CA ARG A 970 -9.89 37.51 -15.03
C ARG A 970 -10.62 37.51 -16.36
N ALA A 971 -10.61 36.40 -17.10
CA ALA A 971 -11.39 36.27 -18.32
C ALA A 971 -12.90 36.39 -18.05
N GLN A 972 -13.37 35.89 -16.91
CA GLN A 972 -14.78 35.98 -16.50
C GLN A 972 -15.20 37.39 -16.05
N TYR A 973 -14.37 38.08 -15.27
CA TYR A 973 -14.74 39.36 -14.64
C TYR A 973 -14.15 40.61 -15.32
N GLY A 974 -13.35 40.44 -16.38
CA GLY A 974 -12.80 41.55 -17.17
C GLY A 974 -11.82 42.40 -16.36
N THR A 975 -12.10 43.70 -16.24
CA THR A 975 -11.25 44.68 -15.53
C THR A 975 -11.57 44.77 -14.03
N ALA A 976 -12.53 44.01 -13.51
CA ALA A 976 -12.86 44.03 -12.10
C ALA A 976 -11.75 43.35 -11.27
N GLU A 977 -11.11 44.12 -10.40
CA GLU A 977 -10.05 43.65 -9.50
C GLU A 977 -10.17 44.31 -8.14
N ALA A 978 -9.59 43.68 -7.12
CA ALA A 978 -9.51 44.22 -5.79
C ALA A 978 -8.57 45.44 -5.74
N PRO A 979 -8.90 46.51 -4.97
CA PRO A 979 -8.03 47.67 -4.84
C PRO A 979 -6.64 47.28 -4.32
N ALA A 980 -5.58 47.66 -5.04
CA ALA A 980 -4.22 47.38 -4.63
C ALA A 980 -3.78 48.29 -3.47
N VAL A 981 -2.99 47.74 -2.53
CA VAL A 981 -2.35 48.55 -1.48
C VAL A 981 -1.20 49.32 -2.11
N ARG A 982 -1.41 50.61 -2.35
CA ARG A 982 -0.41 51.47 -2.97
C ARG A 982 0.58 51.95 -1.91
N LEU A 983 1.87 51.81 -2.22
CA LEU A 983 2.96 52.40 -1.45
C LEU A 983 3.26 53.82 -1.93
N LEU A 984 3.86 54.61 -1.04
CA LEU A 984 4.42 55.88 -1.42
C LEU A 984 5.54 55.66 -2.46
N PRO A 985 5.45 56.23 -3.67
CA PRO A 985 6.45 56.03 -4.72
C PRO A 985 7.83 56.46 -4.26
N ALA A 986 8.88 55.83 -4.81
CA ALA A 986 10.26 56.24 -4.53
C ALA A 986 10.62 57.58 -5.19
N ARG A 987 9.91 57.93 -6.27
CA ARG A 987 10.05 59.18 -7.03
C ARG A 987 8.67 59.62 -7.45
N VAL A 988 8.40 60.91 -7.32
CA VAL A 988 7.17 61.56 -7.78
C VAL A 988 7.60 62.78 -8.56
N HIS A 989 7.13 62.94 -9.79
CA HIS A 989 7.41 64.13 -10.58
C HIS A 989 6.31 65.18 -10.38
N ALA A 990 6.68 66.46 -10.36
CA ALA A 990 5.72 67.54 -10.11
C ALA A 990 4.54 67.56 -11.12
N HIS A 991 4.78 67.18 -12.38
CA HIS A 991 3.73 67.12 -13.40
C HIS A 991 2.70 66.00 -13.16
N GLU A 992 3.06 64.93 -12.44
CA GLU A 992 2.18 63.78 -12.17
C GLU A 992 1.04 64.15 -11.20
N LEU A 993 1.24 65.18 -10.37
CA LEU A 993 0.28 65.62 -9.36
C LEU A 993 -0.76 66.64 -9.88
N GLY A 994 -0.61 67.09 -11.13
CA GLY A 994 -1.49 68.08 -11.76
C GLY A 994 -1.41 69.48 -11.12
N ARG A 995 -2.14 70.45 -11.69
CA ARG A 995 -2.30 71.79 -11.11
C ARG A 995 -3.50 71.77 -10.16
N LEU A 996 -3.24 71.81 -8.85
CA LEU A 996 -4.28 71.93 -7.84
C LEU A 996 -4.78 73.37 -7.75
N PRO A 997 -6.10 73.60 -7.58
CA PRO A 997 -6.62 74.93 -7.29
C PRO A 997 -6.09 75.41 -5.92
N ARG A 998 -5.47 76.59 -5.91
CA ARG A 998 -4.90 77.23 -4.72
C ARG A 998 -5.68 78.49 -4.39
N ALA A 999 -6.01 78.69 -3.12
CA ALA A 999 -6.67 79.90 -2.64
C ALA A 999 -5.67 81.06 -2.61
N ASN A 1000 -4.42 80.80 -2.19
CA ASN A 1000 -3.35 81.79 -2.12
C ASN A 1000 -2.06 81.25 -2.77
N PRO A 1001 -1.91 81.36 -4.10
CA PRO A 1001 -0.74 80.82 -4.81
C PRO A 1001 0.62 81.33 -4.30
N ALA A 1002 0.65 82.55 -3.75
CA ALA A 1002 1.87 83.19 -3.24
C ALA A 1002 2.37 82.57 -1.91
N THR A 1003 1.53 81.81 -1.20
CA THR A 1003 1.87 81.17 0.09
C THR A 1003 1.61 79.68 0.15
N GLU A 1004 0.74 79.15 -0.71
CA GLU A 1004 0.45 77.72 -0.82
C GLU A 1004 1.39 77.02 -1.80
N VAL A 1005 2.17 76.06 -1.30
CA VAL A 1005 3.19 75.34 -2.05
C VAL A 1005 2.88 73.85 -2.09
N LEU A 1006 2.97 73.25 -3.28
CA LEU A 1006 2.90 71.80 -3.47
C LEU A 1006 4.25 71.17 -3.12
N LEU A 1007 4.30 70.48 -1.98
CA LEU A 1007 5.52 69.87 -1.49
C LEU A 1007 5.75 68.48 -2.11
N GLY A 1008 4.72 67.67 -2.24
CA GLY A 1008 4.87 66.26 -2.59
C GLY A 1008 3.60 65.44 -2.51
N LEU A 1009 3.76 64.12 -2.42
CA LEU A 1009 2.70 63.15 -2.21
C LEU A 1009 2.72 62.65 -0.75
N GLY A 1010 1.58 62.55 -0.10
CA GLY A 1010 1.47 62.08 1.29
C GLY A 1010 1.18 60.59 1.38
N GLU A 1011 1.73 59.89 2.39
CA GLU A 1011 1.54 58.44 2.54
C GLU A 1011 0.10 58.01 2.88
N ARG A 1012 -0.67 58.82 3.63
CA ARG A 1012 -1.97 58.39 4.18
C ARG A 1012 -3.01 58.07 3.11
N GLU A 1013 -3.20 58.97 2.16
CA GLU A 1013 -4.23 58.84 1.11
C GLU A 1013 -3.60 58.80 -0.29
N LEU A 1014 -2.26 58.94 -0.39
CA LEU A 1014 -1.55 59.18 -1.66
C LEU A 1014 -2.08 60.40 -2.40
N ASP A 1015 -2.48 61.41 -1.62
CA ASP A 1015 -2.93 62.69 -2.12
C ASP A 1015 -1.81 63.74 -2.06
N PRO A 1016 -1.84 64.72 -2.98
CA PRO A 1016 -0.89 65.82 -2.97
C PRO A 1016 -0.92 66.60 -1.66
N VAL A 1017 0.27 66.92 -1.13
CA VAL A 1017 0.44 67.66 0.12
C VAL A 1017 0.77 69.12 -0.19
N LEU A 1018 -0.17 70.00 0.12
CA LEU A 1018 0.01 71.45 0.09
C LEU A 1018 0.45 71.95 1.47
N VAL A 1019 1.46 72.80 1.51
CA VAL A 1019 1.89 73.53 2.72
C VAL A 1019 1.57 75.01 2.56
N ASP A 1020 0.99 75.64 3.58
CA ASP A 1020 0.61 77.06 3.55
C ASP A 1020 1.52 77.91 4.47
N PHE A 1021 2.36 78.72 3.83
CA PHE A 1021 3.27 79.64 4.50
C PHE A 1021 2.55 80.87 5.12
N ALA A 1022 1.29 81.16 4.74
CA ALA A 1022 0.52 82.21 5.41
C ALA A 1022 0.09 81.80 6.84
N ALA A 1023 -0.08 80.49 7.07
CA ALA A 1023 -0.42 79.90 8.36
C ALA A 1023 0.82 79.66 9.23
N GLN A 1024 1.89 79.10 8.65
CA GLN A 1024 3.17 78.86 9.32
C GLN A 1024 4.32 79.37 8.43
N PRO A 1025 4.91 80.55 8.70
CA PRO A 1025 5.82 81.24 7.76
C PRO A 1025 7.17 80.55 7.57
N ASP A 1026 7.57 79.69 8.50
CA ASP A 1026 8.91 79.12 8.53
C ASP A 1026 8.89 77.60 8.32
N LEU A 1027 9.89 77.09 7.59
CA LEU A 1027 10.08 75.66 7.35
C LEU A 1027 11.53 75.26 7.66
N VAL A 1028 11.70 74.32 8.59
CA VAL A 1028 13.01 73.74 8.94
C VAL A 1028 13.11 72.32 8.40
N ILE A 1029 14.12 72.07 7.57
CA ILE A 1029 14.39 70.78 6.92
C ILE A 1029 15.66 70.18 7.53
N LEU A 1030 15.52 69.03 8.19
CA LEU A 1030 16.63 68.30 8.80
C LEU A 1030 16.86 66.97 8.10
N GLY A 1031 18.11 66.62 7.83
CA GLY A 1031 18.45 65.28 7.36
C GLY A 1031 19.91 65.10 6.96
N ASP A 1032 20.32 63.86 6.78
CA ASP A 1032 21.68 63.46 6.47
C ASP A 1032 22.14 63.88 5.06
N THR A 1033 23.42 63.67 4.76
CA THR A 1033 23.95 63.94 3.42
C THR A 1033 23.28 63.02 2.40
N GLY A 1034 22.85 63.56 1.25
CA GLY A 1034 22.24 62.79 0.16
C GLY A 1034 20.75 62.44 0.35
N CYS A 1035 20.08 62.91 1.41
CA CYS A 1035 18.66 62.61 1.63
C CYS A 1035 17.67 63.45 0.80
N GLY A 1036 18.15 64.50 0.12
CA GLY A 1036 17.31 65.34 -0.76
C GLY A 1036 16.95 66.74 -0.24
N LYS A 1037 17.61 67.26 0.81
CA LYS A 1037 17.35 68.61 1.38
C LYS A 1037 17.31 69.73 0.33
N SER A 1038 18.36 69.85 -0.48
CA SER A 1038 18.43 70.85 -1.55
C SER A 1038 17.35 70.63 -2.61
N THR A 1039 16.91 69.38 -2.82
CA THR A 1039 15.78 69.07 -3.71
C THR A 1039 14.48 69.62 -3.14
N VAL A 1040 14.25 69.52 -1.83
CA VAL A 1040 13.08 70.16 -1.18
C VAL A 1040 13.06 71.65 -1.42
N LEU A 1041 14.18 72.33 -1.18
CA LEU A 1041 14.30 73.78 -1.41
C LEU A 1041 14.06 74.13 -2.89
N ARG A 1042 14.65 73.37 -3.83
CA ARG A 1042 14.40 73.56 -5.27
C ARG A 1042 12.93 73.39 -5.64
N THR A 1043 12.26 72.40 -5.06
CA THR A 1043 10.84 72.13 -5.30
C THR A 1043 9.99 73.30 -4.82
N VAL A 1044 10.22 73.78 -3.59
CA VAL A 1044 9.49 74.94 -3.06
C VAL A 1044 9.75 76.20 -3.90
N CYS A 1045 11.01 76.52 -4.21
CA CYS A 1045 11.35 77.69 -5.03
C CYS A 1045 10.68 77.64 -6.40
N ARG A 1046 10.73 76.49 -7.08
CA ARG A 1046 10.18 76.35 -8.42
C ARG A 1046 8.66 76.44 -8.42
N ASP A 1047 8.01 75.83 -7.44
CA ASP A 1047 6.55 75.84 -7.33
C ASP A 1047 6.04 77.27 -7.08
N LEU A 1048 6.71 78.02 -6.20
CA LEU A 1048 6.45 79.45 -5.98
C LEU A 1048 6.63 80.28 -7.26
N VAL A 1049 7.73 80.10 -7.98
CA VAL A 1049 8.02 80.85 -9.23
C VAL A 1049 7.08 80.49 -10.37
N THR A 1050 6.64 79.23 -10.48
CA THR A 1050 5.78 78.77 -11.58
C THR A 1050 4.33 79.24 -11.38
N GLY A 1051 3.89 79.37 -10.12
CA GLY A 1051 2.53 79.74 -9.76
C GLY A 1051 2.26 81.25 -9.64
N ASN A 1052 3.30 82.08 -9.64
CA ASN A 1052 3.21 83.50 -9.27
C ASN A 1052 3.98 84.41 -10.22
N ASP A 1053 3.76 85.72 -10.09
CA ASP A 1053 4.54 86.75 -10.76
C ASP A 1053 5.62 87.34 -9.83
N PRO A 1054 6.68 88.00 -10.36
CA PRO A 1054 7.72 88.60 -9.52
C PRO A 1054 7.23 89.70 -8.57
N ALA A 1055 6.03 90.25 -8.82
CA ALA A 1055 5.42 91.30 -7.99
C ALA A 1055 4.73 90.72 -6.74
N SER A 1056 4.37 89.44 -6.77
CA SER A 1056 3.72 88.72 -5.66
C SER A 1056 4.69 87.87 -4.85
N VAL A 1057 5.79 87.39 -5.43
CA VAL A 1057 6.80 86.59 -4.70
C VAL A 1057 8.22 87.00 -5.08
N GLN A 1058 9.08 87.21 -4.07
CA GLN A 1058 10.51 87.43 -4.23
C GLN A 1058 11.33 86.49 -3.33
N LEU A 1059 12.44 85.97 -3.85
CA LEU A 1059 13.30 85.00 -3.18
C LEU A 1059 14.72 85.54 -2.99
N LEU A 1060 15.24 85.46 -1.76
CA LEU A 1060 16.65 85.62 -1.42
C LEU A 1060 17.23 84.23 -1.12
N ILE A 1061 18.13 83.75 -1.98
CA ILE A 1061 18.72 82.42 -1.86
C ILE A 1061 20.13 82.52 -1.25
N VAL A 1062 20.37 81.81 -0.15
CA VAL A 1062 21.67 81.64 0.51
C VAL A 1062 22.13 80.20 0.30
N ASP A 1063 23.20 80.04 -0.47
CA ASP A 1063 23.62 78.73 -0.96
C ASP A 1063 25.15 78.67 -1.13
N PHE A 1064 25.86 78.43 -0.03
CA PHE A 1064 27.32 78.44 0.00
C PHE A 1064 27.94 77.28 -0.79
N ARG A 1065 27.20 76.17 -1.00
CA ARG A 1065 27.65 75.02 -1.79
C ARG A 1065 27.19 75.06 -3.25
N ARG A 1066 26.40 76.06 -3.63
CA ARG A 1066 25.88 76.24 -4.99
C ARG A 1066 24.95 75.10 -5.42
N ALA A 1067 24.29 74.46 -4.45
CA ALA A 1067 23.38 73.34 -4.65
C ALA A 1067 22.01 73.74 -5.21
N LEU A 1068 21.67 75.03 -5.24
CA LEU A 1068 20.45 75.66 -5.75
C LEU A 1068 20.68 76.49 -7.03
N LEU A 1069 21.86 76.42 -7.66
CA LEU A 1069 22.10 77.07 -8.97
C LEU A 1069 21.06 76.65 -10.01
N GLY A 1070 20.53 77.62 -10.76
CA GLY A 1070 19.50 77.41 -11.78
C GLY A 1070 18.12 77.02 -11.21
N ALA A 1071 17.91 77.09 -9.88
CA ALA A 1071 16.58 76.87 -9.29
C ALA A 1071 15.61 78.03 -9.60
N VAL A 1072 16.14 79.25 -9.65
CA VAL A 1072 15.41 80.48 -10.02
C VAL A 1072 16.33 81.31 -10.91
N GLU A 1073 15.91 81.54 -12.15
CA GLU A 1073 16.63 82.38 -13.14
C GLU A 1073 15.78 83.57 -13.61
N SER A 1074 14.57 83.70 -13.09
CA SER A 1074 13.62 84.76 -13.41
C SER A 1074 13.74 85.96 -12.46
N GLU A 1075 13.00 87.03 -12.74
CA GLU A 1075 12.98 88.28 -11.95
C GLU A 1075 12.48 88.09 -10.50
N HIS A 1076 12.02 86.90 -10.12
CA HIS A 1076 11.67 86.55 -8.74
C HIS A 1076 12.90 86.49 -7.81
N LEU A 1077 14.11 86.37 -8.36
CA LEU A 1077 15.35 86.31 -7.57
C LEU A 1077 15.77 87.72 -7.11
N ALA A 1078 15.49 88.06 -5.85
CA ALA A 1078 15.89 89.34 -5.25
C ALA A 1078 17.40 89.38 -4.90
N GLY A 1079 18.01 88.21 -4.65
CA GLY A 1079 19.44 88.09 -4.42
C GLY A 1079 19.91 86.65 -4.30
N TYR A 1080 21.17 86.39 -4.65
CA TYR A 1080 21.81 85.08 -4.52
C TYR A 1080 23.16 85.20 -3.81
N ALA A 1081 23.26 84.64 -2.61
CA ALA A 1081 24.45 84.68 -1.76
C ALA A 1081 25.18 83.33 -1.77
N ALA A 1082 26.27 83.26 -2.55
CA ALA A 1082 27.13 82.08 -2.64
C ALA A 1082 28.25 82.03 -1.57
N SER A 1083 28.35 83.04 -0.72
CA SER A 1083 29.36 83.16 0.33
C SER A 1083 28.89 84.11 1.43
N ALA A 1084 29.58 84.05 2.57
CA ALA A 1084 29.34 84.93 3.72
C ALA A 1084 29.34 86.42 3.34
N GLY A 1085 30.34 86.88 2.59
CA GLY A 1085 30.40 88.29 2.17
C GLY A 1085 29.31 88.70 1.19
N ALA A 1086 28.83 87.77 0.34
CA ALA A 1086 27.70 88.04 -0.56
C ALA A 1086 26.38 88.15 0.22
N LEU A 1087 26.22 87.39 1.31
CA LEU A 1087 25.08 87.51 2.20
C LEU A 1087 25.09 88.85 2.94
N ASP A 1088 26.23 89.26 3.48
CA ASP A 1088 26.37 90.56 4.17
C ASP A 1088 26.05 91.76 3.24
N ALA A 1089 26.30 91.61 1.93
CA ALA A 1089 25.95 92.63 0.93
C ALA A 1089 24.46 92.62 0.54
N ALA A 1090 23.81 91.46 0.50
CA ALA A 1090 22.41 91.32 0.06
C ALA A 1090 21.40 91.54 1.18
N LEU A 1091 21.71 91.14 2.42
CA LEU A 1091 20.81 91.18 3.56
C LEU A 1091 20.30 92.60 3.92
N PRO A 1092 21.11 93.68 3.86
CA PRO A 1092 20.65 95.03 4.22
C PRO A 1092 19.43 95.52 3.42
N ALA A 1093 19.33 95.18 2.12
CA ALA A 1093 18.20 95.56 1.29
C ALA A 1093 16.89 94.88 1.72
N LEU A 1094 16.98 93.61 2.13
CA LEU A 1094 15.85 92.87 2.69
C LEU A 1094 15.42 93.49 4.04
N LEU A 1095 16.38 93.79 4.92
CA LEU A 1095 16.09 94.37 6.24
C LEU A 1095 15.43 95.74 6.13
N GLU A 1096 15.86 96.59 5.21
CA GLU A 1096 15.18 97.88 4.97
C GLU A 1096 13.74 97.69 4.47
N THR A 1097 13.51 96.70 3.60
CA THR A 1097 12.14 96.37 3.15
C THR A 1097 11.27 95.92 4.34
N LEU A 1098 11.76 95.00 5.18
CA LEU A 1098 11.05 94.53 6.37
C LEU A 1098 10.79 95.66 7.37
N ARG A 1099 11.77 96.54 7.57
CA ARG A 1099 11.65 97.73 8.42
C ARG A 1099 10.54 98.66 7.96
N THR A 1100 10.40 98.88 6.65
CA THR A 1100 9.30 99.70 6.10
C THR A 1100 7.93 99.04 6.23
N ARG A 1101 7.87 97.69 6.27
CA ARG A 1101 6.63 96.93 6.47
C ARG A 1101 6.23 96.81 7.94
N MET A 1102 7.10 97.15 8.89
CA MET A 1102 6.78 97.08 10.32
C MET A 1102 5.54 97.93 10.64
N PRO A 1103 4.53 97.36 11.32
CA PRO A 1103 3.32 98.09 11.62
C PRO A 1103 3.61 99.25 12.58
N GLY A 1104 3.40 100.47 12.11
CA GLY A 1104 3.51 101.67 12.93
C GLY A 1104 2.27 101.90 13.82
N VAL A 1105 2.35 102.90 14.70
CA VAL A 1105 1.28 103.24 15.67
C VAL A 1105 -0.06 103.63 14.99
N GLY A 1106 -0.04 103.99 13.70
CA GLY A 1106 -1.22 104.36 12.92
C GLY A 1106 -1.96 103.22 12.21
N VAL A 1107 -1.48 101.96 12.29
CA VAL A 1107 -2.12 100.82 11.63
C VAL A 1107 -3.32 100.33 12.44
N THR A 1108 -4.51 100.33 11.84
CA THR A 1108 -5.74 99.86 12.51
C THR A 1108 -5.77 98.33 12.66
N GLN A 1109 -6.56 97.80 13.61
CA GLN A 1109 -6.73 96.35 13.79
C GLN A 1109 -7.22 95.63 12.53
N ARG A 1110 -8.09 96.28 11.74
CA ARG A 1110 -8.56 95.74 10.45
C ARG A 1110 -7.42 95.69 9.43
N GLN A 1111 -6.62 96.76 9.35
CA GLN A 1111 -5.45 96.77 8.46
C GLN A 1111 -4.41 95.73 8.87
N LEU A 1112 -4.18 95.53 10.17
CA LEU A 1112 -3.32 94.46 10.71
C LEU A 1112 -3.79 93.08 10.26
N ARG A 1113 -5.08 92.77 10.44
CA ARG A 1113 -5.65 91.47 10.03
C ARG A 1113 -5.61 91.26 8.52
N ASP A 1114 -5.92 92.29 7.75
CA ASP A 1114 -6.07 92.22 6.29
C ASP A 1114 -4.73 92.49 5.55
N ARG A 1115 -3.61 92.71 6.28
CA ARG A 1115 -2.27 93.09 5.75
C ARG A 1115 -2.26 94.25 4.75
N SER A 1116 -3.08 95.27 4.97
CA SER A 1116 -3.34 96.32 3.96
C SER A 1116 -2.55 97.63 4.15
N TRP A 1117 -1.64 97.74 5.13
CA TRP A 1117 -0.81 98.95 5.32
C TRP A 1117 0.48 98.95 4.51
N TRP A 1118 0.83 97.82 3.90
CA TRP A 1118 1.90 97.69 2.94
C TRP A 1118 1.39 96.92 1.71
N MET A 1119 2.07 97.12 0.58
CA MET A 1119 1.82 96.39 -0.67
C MET A 1119 3.18 95.94 -1.23
N GLY A 1120 3.26 94.73 -1.76
CA GLY A 1120 4.47 94.18 -2.34
C GLY A 1120 4.49 92.66 -2.31
N PRO A 1121 5.61 92.03 -2.73
CA PRO A 1121 5.73 90.58 -2.78
C PRO A 1121 5.89 89.97 -1.38
N GLU A 1122 5.45 88.73 -1.23
CA GLU A 1122 5.88 87.83 -0.15
C GLU A 1122 7.38 87.55 -0.32
N LEU A 1123 8.14 87.61 0.77
CA LEU A 1123 9.60 87.55 0.80
C LEU A 1123 10.06 86.21 1.37
N TYR A 1124 10.67 85.38 0.53
CA TYR A 1124 11.19 84.07 0.91
C TYR A 1124 12.70 84.10 1.06
N VAL A 1125 13.20 83.85 2.27
CA VAL A 1125 14.62 83.66 2.55
C VAL A 1125 14.91 82.17 2.58
N VAL A 1126 15.62 81.68 1.57
CA VAL A 1126 15.90 80.26 1.36
C VAL A 1126 17.35 79.97 1.66
N VAL A 1127 17.61 79.20 2.71
CA VAL A 1127 18.97 78.93 3.21
C VAL A 1127 19.26 77.45 3.11
N ASP A 1128 20.20 77.08 2.22
CA ASP A 1128 20.75 75.72 2.15
C ASP A 1128 22.02 75.58 3.00
N ASP A 1129 22.27 74.38 3.52
CA ASP A 1129 23.38 74.05 4.43
C ASP A 1129 23.60 75.10 5.54
N TYR A 1130 22.56 75.37 6.34
CA TYR A 1130 22.59 76.33 7.44
C TYR A 1130 23.74 76.14 8.43
N ASP A 1131 24.21 74.91 8.60
CA ASP A 1131 25.38 74.60 9.42
C ASP A 1131 26.67 75.30 8.96
N LEU A 1132 26.76 75.71 7.68
CA LEU A 1132 27.85 76.52 7.16
C LEU A 1132 27.63 78.03 7.36
N VAL A 1133 26.38 78.49 7.37
CA VAL A 1133 26.02 79.90 7.60
C VAL A 1133 26.20 80.27 9.08
N ALA A 1134 25.83 79.36 9.98
CA ALA A 1134 26.09 79.48 11.42
C ALA A 1134 27.49 78.94 11.82
N GLY A 1135 28.28 78.48 10.86
CA GLY A 1135 29.56 77.80 11.04
C GLY A 1135 30.75 78.76 11.18
N GLY A 1136 30.80 79.55 12.25
CA GLY A 1136 31.92 80.49 12.48
C GLY A 1136 31.85 81.32 13.78
N GLY A 1137 30.93 81.03 14.69
CA GLY A 1137 30.72 81.80 15.92
C GLY A 1137 29.91 83.09 15.75
N VAL A 1138 29.74 83.57 14.51
CA VAL A 1138 28.83 84.68 14.16
C VAL A 1138 27.80 84.16 13.16
N ASN A 1139 26.52 84.29 13.49
CA ASN A 1139 25.42 83.94 12.61
C ASN A 1139 25.01 85.17 11.79
N GLN A 1140 25.26 85.15 10.48
CA GLN A 1140 24.97 86.27 9.59
C GLN A 1140 23.47 86.57 9.44
N LEU A 1141 22.62 85.61 9.78
CA LEU A 1141 21.15 85.78 9.75
C LEU A 1141 20.60 86.33 11.06
N ALA A 1142 21.44 86.55 12.09
CA ALA A 1142 21.01 87.13 13.36
C ALA A 1142 20.23 88.45 13.24
N PRO A 1143 20.50 89.37 12.28
CA PRO A 1143 19.69 90.57 12.10
C PRO A 1143 18.21 90.31 11.77
N LEU A 1144 17.82 89.12 11.31
CA LEU A 1144 16.42 88.77 11.06
C LEU A 1144 15.64 88.50 12.35
N LEU A 1145 16.31 88.27 13.49
CA LEU A 1145 15.67 87.94 14.78
C LEU A 1145 14.62 88.96 15.21
N ASP A 1146 14.86 90.24 14.92
CA ASP A 1146 13.94 91.33 15.28
C ASP A 1146 12.62 91.27 14.48
N TYR A 1147 12.60 90.58 13.34
CA TYR A 1147 11.46 90.51 12.42
C TYR A 1147 10.73 89.17 12.46
N LEU A 1148 11.39 88.08 12.87
CA LEU A 1148 10.78 86.74 12.91
C LEU A 1148 9.46 86.66 13.71
N PRO A 1149 9.32 87.30 14.90
CA PRO A 1149 8.04 87.30 15.61
C PRO A 1149 6.88 87.95 14.82
N HIS A 1150 7.22 88.81 13.87
CA HIS A 1150 6.28 89.54 13.00
C HIS A 1150 6.26 88.99 11.57
N ALA A 1151 6.93 87.86 11.29
CA ALA A 1151 7.15 87.35 9.94
C ALA A 1151 5.84 87.21 9.14
N ARG A 1152 4.79 86.71 9.81
CA ARG A 1152 3.44 86.59 9.24
C ARG A 1152 2.88 87.94 8.78
N ASP A 1153 3.06 89.01 9.54
CA ASP A 1153 2.49 90.33 9.23
C ASP A 1153 3.29 91.08 8.15
N LEU A 1154 4.59 90.80 8.06
CA LEU A 1154 5.53 91.43 7.12
C LEU A 1154 5.60 90.71 5.76
N GLY A 1155 4.98 89.53 5.67
CA GLY A 1155 5.13 88.64 4.52
C GLY A 1155 6.55 88.12 4.35
N LEU A 1156 7.17 87.72 5.46
CA LEU A 1156 8.51 87.11 5.52
C LEU A 1156 8.37 85.62 5.79
N HIS A 1157 9.09 84.80 5.03
CA HIS A 1157 9.11 83.34 5.15
C HIS A 1157 10.55 82.84 5.18
N LEU A 1158 10.93 82.10 6.23
CA LEU A 1158 12.29 81.57 6.37
C LEU A 1158 12.33 80.05 6.17
N LEU A 1159 13.03 79.61 5.12
CA LEU A 1159 13.22 78.21 4.77
C LEU A 1159 14.67 77.81 5.04
N VAL A 1160 14.88 76.87 5.94
CA VAL A 1160 16.22 76.48 6.39
C VAL A 1160 16.44 74.99 6.22
N ALA A 1161 17.43 74.61 5.41
CA ALA A 1161 17.91 73.24 5.34
C ALA A 1161 19.23 73.09 6.12
N ARG A 1162 19.30 72.05 6.95
CA ARG A 1162 20.49 71.73 7.75
C ARG A 1162 20.75 70.23 7.77
N ARG A 1163 22.03 69.84 7.90
CA ARG A 1163 22.38 68.46 8.27
C ARG A 1163 21.76 68.06 9.61
N SER A 1164 21.34 66.81 9.79
CA SER A 1164 20.84 66.30 11.08
C SER A 1164 21.96 66.16 12.12
N GLY A 1165 23.18 65.82 11.69
CA GLY A 1165 24.36 65.75 12.56
C GLY A 1165 24.55 67.03 13.39
N GLY A 1166 24.56 66.89 14.72
CA GLY A 1166 24.69 68.01 15.65
C GLY A 1166 23.48 68.96 15.71
N ALA A 1167 22.33 68.60 15.12
CA ALA A 1167 21.13 69.44 15.10
C ALA A 1167 20.61 69.70 16.51
N ALA A 1168 20.61 68.70 17.40
CA ALA A 1168 20.17 68.86 18.78
C ALA A 1168 20.84 70.04 19.50
N ARG A 1169 22.13 70.30 19.21
CA ARG A 1169 22.86 71.47 19.75
C ARG A 1169 22.54 72.74 18.99
N ALA A 1170 22.42 72.66 17.66
CA ALA A 1170 22.12 73.82 16.84
C ALA A 1170 20.67 74.33 17.00
N MET A 1171 19.74 73.53 17.52
CA MET A 1171 18.40 74.03 17.87
C MET A 1171 18.41 75.05 19.03
N PHE A 1172 19.57 75.29 19.66
CA PHE A 1172 19.79 76.38 20.62
C PHE A 1172 20.43 77.63 19.98
N ASP A 1173 20.80 77.58 18.70
CA ASP A 1173 21.18 78.79 17.95
C ASP A 1173 19.99 79.77 17.94
N PRO A 1174 20.19 81.08 18.20
CA PRO A 1174 19.08 82.02 18.39
C PRO A 1174 18.06 82.03 17.25
N VAL A 1175 18.48 81.95 15.99
CA VAL A 1175 17.56 81.99 14.84
C VAL A 1175 16.72 80.71 14.79
N LEU A 1176 17.35 79.53 14.88
CA LEU A 1176 16.60 78.26 14.88
C LEU A 1176 15.73 78.08 16.13
N ALA A 1177 16.20 78.57 17.29
CA ALA A 1177 15.43 78.54 18.53
C ALA A 1177 14.17 79.40 18.41
N THR A 1178 14.28 80.64 17.93
CA THR A 1178 13.14 81.53 17.71
C THR A 1178 12.15 80.94 16.70
N VAL A 1179 12.63 80.45 15.56
CA VAL A 1179 11.79 79.81 14.53
C VAL A 1179 11.04 78.59 15.09
N ARG A 1180 11.70 77.74 15.86
CA ARG A 1180 11.07 76.59 16.51
C ARG A 1180 10.03 77.02 17.53
N ASP A 1181 10.33 78.01 18.37
CA ASP A 1181 9.44 78.46 19.45
C ASP A 1181 8.19 79.17 18.89
N LEU A 1182 8.32 79.88 17.76
CA LEU A 1182 7.20 80.42 16.99
C LEU A 1182 6.36 79.33 16.30
N GLY A 1183 6.93 78.13 16.13
CA GLY A 1183 6.26 76.94 15.62
C GLY A 1183 6.31 76.79 14.12
N CYS A 1184 7.52 76.75 13.60
CA CYS A 1184 7.77 76.40 12.21
C CYS A 1184 7.18 75.05 11.81
N MET A 1185 6.96 74.89 10.51
CA MET A 1185 6.85 73.57 9.90
C MET A 1185 8.21 72.86 9.99
N GLY A 1186 8.17 71.55 10.20
CA GLY A 1186 9.35 70.70 10.23
C GLY A 1186 9.28 69.64 9.15
N LEU A 1187 10.35 69.43 8.39
CA LEU A 1187 10.51 68.27 7.52
C LEU A 1187 11.72 67.47 7.97
N MET A 1188 11.45 66.36 8.65
CA MET A 1188 12.48 65.43 9.09
C MET A 1188 12.71 64.38 8.00
N MET A 1189 13.78 64.51 7.23
CA MET A 1189 14.20 63.53 6.22
C MET A 1189 15.03 62.41 6.86
N SER A 1190 15.64 61.55 6.04
CA SER A 1190 16.52 60.48 6.54
C SER A 1190 17.58 61.00 7.50
N ALA A 1191 17.63 60.44 8.72
CA ALA A 1191 18.63 60.74 9.75
C ALA A 1191 18.87 59.52 10.64
N SER A 1192 19.93 59.54 11.46
CA SER A 1192 20.23 58.43 12.36
C SER A 1192 19.25 58.39 13.55
N PRO A 1193 18.69 57.22 13.93
CA PRO A 1193 17.88 57.10 15.14
C PRO A 1193 18.61 57.54 16.42
N ASP A 1194 19.94 57.51 16.42
CA ASP A 1194 20.80 57.93 17.53
C ASP A 1194 20.83 59.45 17.74
N ASP A 1195 20.36 60.25 16.78
CA ASP A 1195 20.32 61.72 16.88
C ASP A 1195 19.25 62.23 17.87
N GLY A 1196 18.39 61.35 18.38
CA GLY A 1196 17.29 61.70 19.27
C GLY A 1196 16.14 62.42 18.55
N VAL A 1197 15.12 62.86 19.30
CA VAL A 1197 13.99 63.62 18.72
C VAL A 1197 14.45 65.06 18.44
N LEU A 1198 14.59 65.42 17.17
CA LEU A 1198 15.06 66.75 16.75
C LEU A 1198 13.91 67.74 16.47
N LEU A 1199 12.81 67.25 15.90
CA LEU A 1199 11.60 68.01 15.56
C LEU A 1199 10.37 67.13 15.86
N GLY A 1200 9.29 67.73 16.38
CA GLY A 1200 8.03 67.04 16.65
C GLY A 1200 8.13 65.98 17.76
N SER A 1201 7.44 64.86 17.57
CA SER A 1201 7.30 63.79 18.57
C SER A 1201 8.04 62.50 18.20
N THR A 1202 8.46 62.35 16.95
CA THR A 1202 8.97 61.09 16.40
C THR A 1202 10.50 61.07 16.35
N ARG A 1203 11.10 59.91 16.67
CA ARG A 1203 12.54 59.72 16.43
C ARG A 1203 12.82 59.60 14.92
N PRO A 1204 13.91 60.21 14.43
CA PRO A 1204 14.34 60.05 13.05
C PRO A 1204 14.60 58.58 12.71
N VAL A 1205 14.34 58.22 11.46
CA VAL A 1205 14.66 56.90 10.89
C VAL A 1205 15.39 57.08 9.57
N ARG A 1206 16.06 56.02 9.12
CA ARG A 1206 16.65 56.01 7.78
C ARG A 1206 15.54 55.91 6.74
N LEU A 1207 15.53 56.84 5.80
CA LEU A 1207 14.50 56.95 4.76
C LEU A 1207 15.15 57.01 3.36
N PRO A 1208 14.44 56.56 2.31
CA PRO A 1208 14.86 56.80 0.93
C PRO A 1208 15.00 58.31 0.61
N PRO A 1209 15.83 58.69 -0.38
CA PRO A 1209 15.95 60.09 -0.80
C PRO A 1209 14.61 60.72 -1.19
N GLY A 1210 14.41 61.98 -0.78
CA GLY A 1210 13.17 62.72 -1.03
C GLY A 1210 12.02 62.38 -0.07
N ARG A 1211 12.17 61.36 0.78
CA ARG A 1211 11.18 60.99 1.79
C ARG A 1211 11.47 61.66 3.12
N GLY A 1212 10.43 62.17 3.78
CA GLY A 1212 10.55 62.80 5.10
C GLY A 1212 9.21 62.89 5.82
N THR A 1213 9.25 63.00 7.14
CA THR A 1213 8.08 63.23 7.98
C THR A 1213 7.82 64.74 8.05
N LEU A 1214 6.69 65.16 7.50
CA LEU A 1214 6.19 66.52 7.59
C LEU A 1214 5.46 66.69 8.93
N ILE A 1215 5.89 67.70 9.69
CA ILE A 1215 5.41 68.05 11.01
C ILE A 1215 4.82 69.46 10.91
N THR A 1216 3.54 69.59 11.23
CA THR A 1216 2.80 70.85 11.20
C THR A 1216 2.01 71.01 12.49
N ARG A 1217 1.51 72.22 12.78
CA ARG A 1217 0.57 72.42 13.90
C ARG A 1217 -0.87 72.07 13.52
N ALA A 1218 -1.19 72.13 12.22
CA ALA A 1218 -2.55 72.00 11.71
C ALA A 1218 -2.98 70.54 11.47
N ALA A 1219 -2.03 69.64 11.20
CA ALA A 1219 -2.30 68.25 10.85
C ALA A 1219 -1.35 67.29 11.59
N PRO A 1220 -1.79 66.04 11.88
CA PRO A 1220 -0.93 65.06 12.53
C PRO A 1220 0.22 64.64 11.61
N ASP A 1221 1.43 64.50 12.18
CA ASP A 1221 2.68 64.11 11.51
C ASP A 1221 2.46 63.06 10.40
N GLN A 1222 2.93 63.35 9.19
CA GLN A 1222 2.69 62.49 8.02
C GLN A 1222 3.96 62.31 7.19
N LEU A 1223 4.21 61.09 6.74
CA LEU A 1223 5.29 60.79 5.80
C LEU A 1223 4.93 61.32 4.41
N VAL A 1224 5.86 62.05 3.79
CA VAL A 1224 5.70 62.64 2.47
C VAL A 1224 6.87 62.27 1.57
N GLN A 1225 6.58 62.12 0.28
CA GLN A 1225 7.58 61.99 -0.78
C GLN A 1225 7.58 63.30 -1.56
N VAL A 1226 8.66 64.05 -1.41
CA VAL A 1226 8.84 65.34 -2.07
C VAL A 1226 8.96 65.15 -3.57
N THR A 1227 8.31 66.01 -4.35
CA THR A 1227 8.36 65.92 -5.81
C THR A 1227 9.74 66.30 -6.35
N LEU A 1228 10.15 65.65 -7.44
CA LEU A 1228 11.33 65.99 -8.21
C LEU A 1228 11.00 67.12 -9.22
N PRO A 1229 11.78 68.22 -9.24
CA PRO A 1229 11.62 69.27 -10.24
C PRO A 1229 12.11 68.81 -11.63
N GLU A 1230 11.42 69.20 -12.70
CA GLU A 1230 11.78 68.79 -14.07
C GLU A 1230 13.09 69.42 -14.56
N GLY A 1231 14.05 68.61 -15.03
CA GLY A 1231 15.31 69.09 -15.62
C GLY A 1231 16.55 68.97 -14.74
N GLY A 1232 16.46 68.36 -13.56
CA GLY A 1232 17.64 67.99 -12.76
C GLY A 1232 18.00 66.52 -12.97
N ALA A 1233 18.94 66.21 -13.86
CA ALA A 1233 19.66 64.95 -13.74
C ALA A 1233 20.38 64.96 -12.38
N VAL A 1234 20.04 64.01 -11.51
CA VAL A 1234 20.81 63.73 -10.29
C VAL A 1234 22.22 63.38 -10.77
N ARG A 1235 23.20 64.25 -10.48
CA ARG A 1235 24.59 63.85 -10.38
C ARG A 1235 24.91 63.53 -8.94
#